data_AF-A0A817BJP3-F1
#
_entry.id   AF-A0A817BJP3-F1
#
_cell.length_a   1.000
_cell.length_b   1.000
_cell.length_c   1.000
_cell.angle_alpha   90.00
_cell.angle_beta   90.00
_cell.angle_gamma   90.00
#
_symmetry.space_group_name_H-M   'P 1'
#
loop_
_entity.id
_entity.type
_entity.pdbx_description
1 polymer ?
#
loop_
_entity_poly.entity_id
_entity_poly.type
_entity_poly.pdbx_seq_one_letter_code
_entity_poly.pdbx_strand_id
1 'polypeptide(L)'
;MSDYYLGIWAGCPKPFQYTDNQRRMFNIASAESEADRKVPAQPLIFTTSNATATVSTTPTLRYNLRKLSELPYQLIRSQREEDLYKNVLFNYDFMHAKLSCMPLNLCIFDYESALEFVFDKEVKLVSDALRLSSSVLASDPNNLPCQIIGRLLPFYKTCHRIASLIDQCESTGLQVMGLVPAINTLASPGGPLVYSLEAHAFAVYGLEVISSGQSLLTVSNRFIVFDLSSGDIVRIIDPKIEGIMTYLAIAPDQRYCVTTTISNQYIICNLLTGDFILRDYNPPTNNQQQTGGNTAKAKATSGQPVDPLLGASASNTHFALWTTKMYQVFTRKGELLTTESTRFPIIQIEVLDGPQVELVCRSEDVKEDQDVARDRLIIDYCFVTNNDTNNNNGSSRCLAGGRKNIHSALVLTRDKRRMYTCCEINDYNIEMYLNEPHPVHYATQRIWAFDHQLYENKERIFTLILSADENYLMAVTFKGFKIFSFRSYLWKTCLLPGSVRNIMSGYKRLTYTAAFSQDNRYLIACIKSTVYVFEIQWGDLVASFDSHFGRILVVKCLSAGSTGNNYVITTGIDKTTKVWDLQNAKEKSISIAQLDKCIEMMHISTETKLIMAQSRTQLCLFDMRSGIMTGQLSSNPHGSIYQCTALCANGLFAASAESGNFVIYDIEERKTSFITPLKSVFQLLLHSAETMILVLTTELVALTTGSSALIDTPVNTSPNGQTVRAISYGIPDGDIIYEILANMKRSNQPKKVICTADDTYFVFIEEKKNAELLALYDPMTGEHVHNVKLSYPAYKEITLMVTIPQQPYLIGLIDSEKGIVMNVRDKRVHFTIPKWGGQISSDGKYGLYAPTRGGLEIFDFRNGKVVRTLIPKVAEGVFDVMAFFTPTNEHVIYYHKGKRTIRVFRTEDGLQLADMKCPAKVRQATATNDGRILVVGYEDGAIQVFLIVDHSNESVVDYLRNWRIRQLQSIAEPERQETAEKQSE
;
A
#
# COMPACT_ATOMS: atom_id res chain seq x y z
N MET A 1 -43.80 16.20 3.80
CA MET A 1 -43.20 15.01 4.43
C MET A 1 -41.87 15.33 5.10
N SER A 2 -41.05 16.24 4.55
CA SER A 2 -39.81 16.73 5.19
C SER A 2 -40.02 17.17 6.65
N ASP A 3 -41.03 17.98 6.95
CA ASP A 3 -41.33 18.41 8.33
C ASP A 3 -41.63 17.26 9.32
N TYR A 4 -42.20 16.16 8.83
CA TYR A 4 -42.49 14.98 9.65
C TYR A 4 -41.19 14.30 10.08
N TYR A 5 -40.26 14.08 9.15
CA TYR A 5 -38.97 13.46 9.45
C TYR A 5 -38.02 14.38 10.21
N LEU A 6 -38.11 15.70 10.02
CA LEU A 6 -37.41 16.69 10.84
C LEU A 6 -37.98 16.76 12.27
N GLY A 7 -39.22 16.31 12.48
CA GLY A 7 -39.86 16.35 13.78
C GLY A 7 -40.28 17.76 14.22
N ILE A 8 -40.42 18.71 13.29
CA ILE A 8 -40.76 20.12 13.57
C ILE A 8 -42.07 20.24 14.37
N TRP A 9 -43.04 19.39 14.04
CA TRP A 9 -44.38 19.41 14.64
C TRP A 9 -44.56 18.34 15.74
N ALA A 10 -43.48 17.82 16.30
CA ALA A 10 -43.54 16.85 17.40
C ALA A 10 -43.78 17.56 18.72
N GLY A 11 -44.92 17.29 19.37
CA GLY A 11 -45.30 17.93 20.64
C GLY A 11 -45.71 19.40 20.54
N CYS A 12 -45.85 19.94 19.32
CA CYS A 12 -46.24 21.33 19.06
C CYS A 12 -47.44 21.40 18.10
N PRO A 13 -48.35 22.39 18.24
CA PRO A 13 -49.44 22.62 17.29
C PRO A 13 -48.94 22.85 15.87
N LYS A 14 -49.55 22.20 14.89
CA LYS A 14 -49.25 22.41 13.46
C LYS A 14 -50.25 23.38 12.84
N PRO A 15 -49.81 24.44 12.14
CA PRO A 15 -50.68 25.35 11.45
C PRO A 15 -51.36 24.67 10.25
N PHE A 16 -52.61 25.01 10.02
CA PHE A 16 -53.39 24.61 8.86
C PHE A 16 -54.40 25.68 8.49
N GLN A 17 -54.81 25.67 7.22
CA GLN A 17 -55.79 26.60 6.69
C GLN A 17 -57.11 25.90 6.41
N TYR A 18 -58.21 26.50 6.87
CA TYR A 18 -59.55 26.05 6.53
C TYR A 18 -59.91 26.48 5.11
N THR A 19 -60.50 25.58 4.34
CA THR A 19 -61.12 25.94 3.06
C THR A 19 -62.33 26.85 3.29
N ASP A 20 -62.68 27.68 2.30
CA ASP A 20 -63.81 28.62 2.45
C ASP A 20 -65.14 27.94 2.78
N ASN A 21 -65.35 26.72 2.28
CA ASN A 21 -66.52 25.90 2.62
C ASN A 21 -66.51 25.47 4.08
N GLN A 22 -65.35 25.06 4.61
CA GLN A 22 -65.20 24.71 6.02
C GLN A 22 -65.38 25.92 6.93
N ARG A 23 -64.88 27.10 6.53
CA ARG A 23 -65.06 28.35 7.28
C ARG A 23 -66.54 28.70 7.44
N ARG A 24 -67.33 28.57 6.37
CA ARG A 24 -68.78 28.79 6.39
C ARG A 24 -69.51 27.73 7.21
N MET A 25 -69.09 26.46 7.11
CA MET A 25 -69.73 25.35 7.80
C MET A 25 -69.47 25.35 9.31
N PHE A 26 -68.26 25.71 9.74
CA PHE A 26 -67.86 25.75 11.15
C PHE A 26 -67.95 27.15 11.79
N ASN A 27 -68.41 28.15 11.03
CA ASN A 27 -68.55 29.55 11.46
C ASN A 27 -67.26 30.14 12.06
N ILE A 28 -66.13 29.94 11.37
CA ILE A 28 -64.78 30.34 11.83
C ILE A 28 -64.34 31.63 11.14
N ALA A 29 -63.97 32.64 11.93
CA ALA A 29 -63.60 33.96 11.43
C ALA A 29 -62.23 34.01 10.73
N SER A 30 -61.19 33.38 11.30
CA SER A 30 -59.85 33.31 10.69
C SER A 30 -59.72 32.14 9.72
N ALA A 31 -58.97 32.31 8.63
CA ALA A 31 -58.63 31.21 7.72
C ALA A 31 -57.57 30.28 8.31
N GLU A 32 -56.75 30.80 9.23
CA GLU A 32 -55.61 30.12 9.83
C GLU A 32 -55.94 29.66 11.25
N SER A 33 -55.53 28.43 11.57
CA SER A 33 -55.66 27.83 12.90
C SER A 33 -54.54 26.82 13.12
N GLU A 34 -54.30 26.45 14.38
CA GLU A 34 -53.25 25.50 14.76
C GLU A 34 -53.84 24.41 15.64
N ALA A 35 -53.40 23.16 15.42
CA ALA A 35 -53.82 22.03 16.25
C ALA A 35 -52.65 21.05 16.45
N ASP A 36 -52.49 20.57 17.68
CA ASP A 36 -51.56 19.47 17.96
C ASP A 36 -52.09 18.17 17.37
N ARG A 37 -51.37 17.65 16.38
CA ARG A 37 -51.70 16.39 15.69
C ARG A 37 -51.06 15.16 16.37
N LYS A 38 -50.46 15.34 17.56
CA LYS A 38 -49.75 14.31 18.34
C LYS A 38 -48.73 13.56 17.48
N VAL A 39 -48.00 14.29 16.65
CA VAL A 39 -46.98 13.71 15.76
C VAL A 39 -45.82 13.20 16.61
N PRO A 40 -45.39 11.93 16.46
CA PRO A 40 -44.27 11.40 17.22
C PRO A 40 -42.95 12.04 16.76
N ALA A 41 -42.06 12.33 17.70
CA ALA A 41 -40.69 12.72 17.39
C ALA A 41 -39.99 11.63 16.56
N GLN A 42 -39.18 12.05 15.59
CA GLN A 42 -38.42 11.17 14.71
C GLN A 42 -36.93 11.27 15.02
N PRO A 43 -36.41 10.67 16.11
CA PRO A 43 -34.98 10.63 16.37
C PRO A 43 -34.26 9.75 15.33
N LEU A 44 -32.94 9.93 15.21
CA LEU A 44 -32.08 9.08 14.37
C LEU A 44 -31.97 7.67 14.94
N ILE A 45 -31.93 7.57 16.27
CA ILE A 45 -31.80 6.32 17.02
C ILE A 45 -32.89 6.30 18.09
N PHE A 46 -33.63 5.20 18.16
CA PHE A 46 -34.55 4.91 19.25
C PHE A 46 -33.79 4.19 20.37
N THR A 47 -33.77 4.76 21.56
CA THR A 47 -33.23 4.13 22.77
C THR A 47 -34.39 3.52 23.56
N THR A 48 -34.29 2.24 23.90
CA THR A 48 -35.24 1.57 24.80
C THR A 48 -34.65 1.54 26.20
N SER A 49 -34.97 2.53 27.03
CA SER A 49 -34.69 2.45 28.47
C SER A 49 -35.84 1.68 29.13
N ASN A 50 -35.68 0.37 29.32
CA ASN A 50 -36.60 -0.37 30.18
C ASN A 50 -36.35 0.06 31.63
N ALA A 51 -37.15 0.98 32.14
CA ALA A 51 -37.08 1.49 33.52
C ALA A 51 -37.40 0.43 34.61
N THR A 52 -37.59 -0.85 34.24
CA THR A 52 -37.99 -1.94 35.15
C THR A 52 -37.13 -3.20 35.06
N ALA A 53 -36.00 -3.18 34.36
CA ALA A 53 -35.10 -4.33 34.31
C ALA A 53 -33.93 -4.16 35.30
N THR A 54 -34.04 -4.80 36.46
CA THR A 54 -32.88 -5.13 37.28
C THR A 54 -32.03 -6.16 36.51
N VAL A 55 -30.72 -5.89 36.42
CA VAL A 55 -29.65 -6.75 35.85
C VAL A 55 -29.38 -6.61 34.34
N SER A 56 -28.26 -5.91 34.06
CA SER A 56 -27.34 -6.01 32.90
C SER A 56 -27.88 -6.52 31.55
N THR A 57 -28.67 -5.73 30.85
CA THR A 57 -28.77 -5.83 29.40
C THR A 57 -28.42 -4.49 28.78
N THR A 58 -27.40 -4.46 27.93
CA THR A 58 -27.00 -3.30 27.14
C THR A 58 -28.23 -2.71 26.43
N PRO A 59 -28.40 -1.37 26.39
CA PRO A 59 -29.54 -0.77 25.73
C PRO A 59 -29.54 -1.16 24.25
N THR A 60 -30.64 -1.75 23.77
CA THR A 60 -30.79 -2.10 22.36
C THR A 60 -30.97 -0.82 21.55
N LEU A 61 -29.94 -0.43 20.81
CA LEU A 61 -29.95 0.70 19.87
C LEU A 61 -30.71 0.30 18.60
N ARG A 62 -31.76 1.05 18.24
CA ARG A 62 -32.53 0.81 17.00
C ARG A 62 -32.50 2.04 16.11
N TYR A 63 -31.87 1.95 14.95
CA TYR A 63 -31.80 3.05 13.97
C TYR A 63 -33.14 3.28 13.25
N ASN A 64 -33.47 4.54 12.98
CA ASN A 64 -34.65 4.96 12.23
C ASN A 64 -34.40 4.88 10.71
N LEU A 65 -34.46 3.66 10.16
CA LEU A 65 -34.19 3.41 8.73
C LEU A 65 -35.05 4.25 7.79
N ARG A 66 -36.32 4.52 8.17
CA ARG A 66 -37.24 5.32 7.36
C ARG A 66 -36.80 6.78 7.28
N LYS A 67 -36.38 7.38 8.41
CA LYS A 67 -35.83 8.74 8.41
C LYS A 67 -34.53 8.81 7.59
N LEU A 68 -33.63 7.84 7.76
CA LEU A 68 -32.31 7.84 7.10
C LEU A 68 -32.37 7.65 5.57
N SER A 69 -33.38 6.95 5.06
CA SER A 69 -33.60 6.75 3.63
C SER A 69 -34.41 7.88 2.98
N GLU A 70 -35.51 8.29 3.61
CA GLU A 70 -36.46 9.21 2.99
C GLU A 70 -36.11 10.68 3.20
N LEU A 71 -35.54 11.07 4.35
CA LEU A 71 -35.29 12.49 4.63
C LEU A 71 -34.41 13.17 3.57
N PRO A 72 -33.27 12.59 3.13
CA PRO A 72 -32.44 13.21 2.10
C PRO A 72 -33.22 13.40 0.80
N TYR A 73 -33.89 12.35 0.33
CA TYR A 73 -34.71 12.38 -0.88
C TYR A 73 -35.79 13.47 -0.83
N GLN A 74 -36.52 13.56 0.28
CA GLN A 74 -37.60 14.53 0.44
C GLN A 74 -37.06 15.97 0.49
N LEU A 75 -35.93 16.21 1.15
CA LEU A 75 -35.31 17.53 1.22
C LEU A 75 -34.79 17.99 -0.15
N ILE A 76 -34.10 17.12 -0.89
CA ILE A 76 -33.62 17.37 -2.25
C ILE A 76 -34.77 17.72 -3.19
N ARG A 77 -35.83 16.90 -3.21
CA ARG A 77 -37.02 17.15 -4.06
C ARG A 77 -37.80 18.39 -3.68
N SER A 78 -37.76 18.77 -2.40
CA SER A 78 -38.40 20.00 -1.91
C SER A 78 -37.54 21.26 -2.05
N GLN A 79 -36.32 21.15 -2.58
CA GLN A 79 -35.36 22.26 -2.73
C GLN A 79 -35.07 23.01 -1.42
N ARG A 80 -35.09 22.29 -0.29
CA ARG A 80 -34.72 22.84 1.04
C ARG A 80 -33.26 22.56 1.35
N GLU A 81 -32.38 23.30 0.69
CA GLU A 81 -30.94 23.09 0.73
C GLU A 81 -30.33 23.33 2.12
N GLU A 82 -30.70 24.41 2.81
CA GLU A 82 -30.14 24.72 4.13
C GLU A 82 -30.44 23.60 5.16
N ASP A 83 -31.67 23.07 5.13
CA ASP A 83 -32.05 21.95 5.99
C ASP A 83 -31.35 20.65 5.61
N LEU A 84 -31.11 20.43 4.31
CA LEU A 84 -30.35 19.29 3.81
C LEU A 84 -28.89 19.36 4.28
N TYR A 85 -28.25 20.52 4.15
CA TYR A 85 -26.86 20.70 4.57
C TYR A 85 -26.72 20.54 6.08
N LYS A 86 -27.59 21.19 6.87
CA LYS A 86 -27.48 21.22 8.33
C LYS A 86 -27.85 19.90 9.01
N ASN A 87 -28.88 19.20 8.52
CA ASN A 87 -29.44 18.03 9.21
C ASN A 87 -29.03 16.68 8.58
N VAL A 88 -28.44 16.70 7.38
CA VAL A 88 -28.13 15.47 6.62
C VAL A 88 -26.67 15.47 6.14
N LEU A 89 -26.31 16.32 5.19
CA LEU A 89 -25.03 16.19 4.45
C LEU A 89 -23.78 16.65 5.22
N PHE A 90 -23.93 17.61 6.15
CA PHE A 90 -22.85 18.09 7.03
C PHE A 90 -23.18 17.84 8.51
N ASN A 91 -23.95 16.79 8.78
CA ASN A 91 -24.33 16.37 10.12
C ASN A 91 -23.67 15.03 10.46
N TYR A 92 -22.73 15.04 11.40
CA TYR A 92 -21.97 13.85 11.79
C TYR A 92 -22.89 12.73 12.29
N ASP A 93 -23.85 13.04 13.17
CA ASP A 93 -24.72 12.04 13.78
C ASP A 93 -25.60 11.35 12.72
N PHE A 94 -26.09 12.11 11.73
CA PHE A 94 -26.84 11.55 10.60
C PHE A 94 -25.96 10.64 9.75
N MET A 95 -24.75 11.10 9.38
CA MET A 95 -23.81 10.34 8.56
C MET A 95 -23.38 9.04 9.24
N HIS A 96 -22.98 9.11 10.52
CA HIS A 96 -22.58 7.94 11.31
C HIS A 96 -23.73 6.96 11.50
N ALA A 97 -24.94 7.45 11.81
CA ALA A 97 -26.13 6.61 11.95
C ALA A 97 -26.49 5.91 10.63
N LYS A 98 -26.38 6.60 9.50
CA LYS A 98 -26.66 6.01 8.18
C LYS A 98 -25.63 4.95 7.82
N LEU A 99 -24.33 5.23 7.97
CA LEU A 99 -23.26 4.26 7.71
C LEU A 99 -23.30 3.05 8.64
N SER A 100 -23.79 3.21 9.86
CA SER A 100 -23.92 2.12 10.83
C SER A 100 -25.01 1.10 10.49
N CYS A 101 -25.98 1.46 9.63
CA CYS A 101 -27.11 0.59 9.31
C CYS A 101 -27.39 0.38 7.82
N MET A 102 -26.75 1.17 6.95
CA MET A 102 -26.90 1.11 5.50
C MET A 102 -25.52 1.06 4.81
N PRO A 103 -25.41 0.43 3.63
CA PRO A 103 -24.17 0.44 2.86
C PRO A 103 -23.76 1.85 2.46
N LEU A 104 -22.45 2.09 2.40
CA LEU A 104 -21.84 3.38 2.08
C LEU A 104 -22.38 4.00 0.78
N ASN A 105 -22.68 3.19 -0.24
CA ASN A 105 -23.20 3.70 -1.51
C ASN A 105 -24.50 4.48 -1.35
N LEU A 106 -25.39 4.08 -0.43
CA LEU A 106 -26.63 4.82 -0.20
C LEU A 106 -26.38 6.17 0.47
N CYS A 107 -25.25 6.34 1.16
CA CYS A 107 -24.80 7.65 1.62
C CYS A 107 -24.26 8.46 0.44
N ILE A 108 -23.34 7.90 -0.34
CA ILE A 108 -22.74 8.58 -1.51
C ILE A 108 -23.81 9.02 -2.52
N PHE A 109 -24.81 8.18 -2.76
CA PHE A 109 -25.93 8.47 -3.64
C PHE A 109 -26.73 9.71 -3.23
N ASP A 110 -26.85 10.00 -1.92
CA ASP A 110 -27.50 11.24 -1.47
C ASP A 110 -26.70 12.48 -1.90
N TYR A 111 -25.38 12.43 -1.83
CA TYR A 111 -24.50 13.52 -2.25
C TYR A 111 -24.54 13.68 -3.78
N GLU A 112 -24.46 12.59 -4.53
CA GLU A 112 -24.56 12.62 -5.99
C GLU A 112 -25.91 13.19 -6.43
N SER A 113 -27.00 12.70 -5.83
CA SER A 113 -28.35 13.22 -6.09
C SER A 113 -28.43 14.71 -5.79
N ALA A 114 -27.84 15.20 -4.69
CA ALA A 114 -27.81 16.62 -4.39
C ALA A 114 -27.03 17.42 -5.45
N LEU A 115 -25.88 16.92 -5.89
CA LEU A 115 -25.01 17.54 -6.90
C LEU A 115 -25.64 17.60 -8.30
N GLU A 116 -26.51 16.65 -8.64
CA GLU A 116 -27.28 16.67 -9.90
C GLU A 116 -28.26 17.85 -9.97
N PHE A 117 -28.86 18.24 -8.84
CA PHE A 117 -29.77 19.38 -8.78
C PHE A 117 -29.03 20.71 -8.62
N VAL A 118 -28.09 20.77 -7.68
CA VAL A 118 -27.31 21.99 -7.37
C VAL A 118 -25.85 21.62 -7.12
N PHE A 119 -24.96 22.13 -7.98
CA PHE A 119 -23.53 21.90 -7.82
C PHE A 119 -22.97 22.76 -6.68
N ASP A 120 -22.63 22.11 -5.56
CA ASP A 120 -21.89 22.72 -4.44
C ASP A 120 -20.52 22.04 -4.28
N LYS A 121 -19.47 22.84 -4.27
CA LYS A 121 -18.07 22.38 -4.12
C LYS A 121 -17.84 21.65 -2.80
N GLU A 122 -18.41 22.12 -1.68
CA GLU A 122 -18.23 21.49 -0.37
C GLU A 122 -18.90 20.11 -0.33
N VAL A 123 -20.07 19.97 -0.94
CA VAL A 123 -20.79 18.69 -1.06
C VAL A 123 -19.96 17.71 -1.89
N LYS A 124 -19.36 18.17 -3.00
CA LYS A 124 -18.47 17.34 -3.83
C LYS A 124 -17.23 16.88 -3.04
N LEU A 125 -16.58 17.77 -2.29
CA LEU A 125 -15.40 17.41 -1.48
C LEU A 125 -15.72 16.35 -0.41
N VAL A 126 -16.88 16.45 0.25
CA VAL A 126 -17.30 15.43 1.23
C VAL A 126 -17.64 14.11 0.54
N SER A 127 -18.32 14.13 -0.61
CA SER A 127 -18.60 12.93 -1.41
C SER A 127 -17.32 12.21 -1.84
N ASP A 128 -16.34 12.96 -2.37
CA ASP A 128 -15.05 12.42 -2.77
C ASP A 128 -14.26 11.89 -1.56
N ALA A 129 -14.35 12.53 -0.39
CA ALA A 129 -13.76 12.01 0.84
C ALA A 129 -14.38 10.66 1.27
N LEU A 130 -15.70 10.49 1.13
CA LEU A 130 -16.41 9.23 1.39
C LEU A 130 -16.00 8.14 0.39
N ARG A 131 -15.84 8.47 -0.89
CA ARG A 131 -15.35 7.53 -1.92
C ARG A 131 -13.92 7.06 -1.64
N LEU A 132 -13.03 7.98 -1.29
CA LEU A 132 -11.63 7.66 -0.93
C LEU A 132 -11.51 6.84 0.36
N SER A 133 -12.51 6.89 1.23
CA SER A 133 -12.55 6.16 2.51
C SER A 133 -13.39 4.87 2.45
N SER A 134 -13.86 4.49 1.26
CA SER A 134 -14.74 3.33 1.04
C SER A 134 -14.24 2.03 1.65
N SER A 135 -12.97 1.69 1.43
CA SER A 135 -12.36 0.46 1.96
C SER A 135 -12.31 0.38 3.49
N VAL A 136 -12.36 1.52 4.18
CA VAL A 136 -12.35 1.62 5.64
C VAL A 136 -13.76 1.66 6.18
N LEU A 137 -14.60 2.58 5.68
CA LEU A 137 -15.96 2.79 6.15
C LEU A 137 -16.90 1.62 5.85
N ALA A 138 -16.67 0.90 4.74
CA ALA A 138 -17.44 -0.32 4.45
C ALA A 138 -17.17 -1.44 5.48
N SER A 139 -15.99 -1.43 6.11
CA SER A 139 -15.65 -2.42 7.15
C SER A 139 -16.00 -1.96 8.56
N ASP A 140 -15.80 -0.68 8.87
CA ASP A 140 -16.09 -0.11 10.19
C ASP A 140 -16.52 1.37 10.10
N PRO A 141 -17.82 1.67 10.26
CA PRO A 141 -18.36 3.03 10.27
C PRO A 141 -17.78 3.94 11.35
N ASN A 142 -17.26 3.39 12.45
CA ASN A 142 -16.69 4.16 13.56
C ASN A 142 -15.41 4.90 13.19
N ASN A 143 -14.81 4.57 12.05
CA ASN A 143 -13.64 5.26 11.51
C ASN A 143 -13.99 6.59 10.80
N LEU A 144 -15.28 6.95 10.70
CA LEU A 144 -15.73 8.19 10.03
C LEU A 144 -15.03 9.47 10.53
N PRO A 145 -14.88 9.74 11.85
CA PRO A 145 -14.18 10.94 12.32
C PRO A 145 -12.75 11.04 11.78
N CYS A 146 -11.98 9.96 11.86
CA CYS A 146 -10.60 9.92 11.36
C CYS A 146 -10.52 10.16 9.85
N GLN A 147 -11.47 9.60 9.08
CA GLN A 147 -11.48 9.75 7.62
C GLN A 147 -11.86 11.17 7.19
N ILE A 148 -12.84 11.79 7.87
CA ILE A 148 -13.24 13.18 7.60
C ILE A 148 -12.10 14.13 7.97
N ILE A 149 -11.63 14.08 9.22
CA ILE A 149 -10.57 14.98 9.71
C ILE A 149 -9.30 14.76 8.89
N GLY A 150 -8.86 13.52 8.72
CA GLY A 150 -7.60 13.21 8.06
C GLY A 150 -7.51 13.60 6.59
N ARG A 151 -8.65 13.83 5.90
CA ARG A 151 -8.73 14.19 4.48
C ARG A 151 -9.16 15.63 4.21
N LEU A 152 -10.09 16.15 5.02
CA LEU A 152 -10.75 17.44 4.80
C LEU A 152 -10.14 18.59 5.62
N LEU A 153 -9.22 18.30 6.55
CA LEU A 153 -8.56 19.32 7.37
C LEU A 153 -7.96 20.49 6.56
N PRO A 154 -7.37 20.30 5.36
CA PRO A 154 -6.87 21.42 4.57
C PRO A 154 -7.94 22.45 4.15
N PHE A 155 -9.21 22.05 4.08
CA PHE A 155 -10.33 22.92 3.71
C PHE A 155 -10.98 23.61 4.90
N TYR A 156 -10.50 23.39 6.13
CA TYR A 156 -11.09 23.93 7.35
C TYR A 156 -11.24 25.46 7.32
N LYS A 157 -10.27 26.20 6.77
CA LYS A 157 -10.34 27.67 6.69
C LYS A 157 -11.23 28.19 5.57
N THR A 158 -11.29 27.46 4.46
CA THR A 158 -11.93 27.93 3.22
C THR A 158 -13.41 27.57 3.17
N CYS A 159 -13.80 26.47 3.83
CA CYS A 159 -15.13 25.88 3.74
C CYS A 159 -15.78 25.78 5.14
N HIS A 160 -16.72 26.68 5.42
CA HIS A 160 -17.38 26.81 6.72
C HIS A 160 -18.22 25.58 7.14
N ARG A 161 -18.89 24.89 6.19
CA ARG A 161 -19.69 23.70 6.54
C ARG A 161 -18.79 22.50 6.80
N ILE A 162 -17.70 22.38 6.04
CA ILE A 162 -16.65 21.38 6.31
C ILE A 162 -16.01 21.62 7.69
N ALA A 163 -15.71 22.87 8.05
CA ALA A 163 -15.20 23.21 9.37
C ALA A 163 -16.18 22.76 10.49
N SER A 164 -17.47 23.09 10.32
CA SER A 164 -18.51 22.64 11.27
C SER A 164 -18.62 21.12 11.37
N LEU A 165 -18.44 20.39 10.26
CA LEU A 165 -18.43 18.92 10.27
C LEU A 165 -17.20 18.36 10.99
N ILE A 166 -16.04 18.99 10.83
CA ILE A 166 -14.81 18.63 11.56
C ILE A 166 -14.99 18.88 13.07
N ASP A 167 -15.57 20.02 13.45
CA ASP A 167 -15.85 20.35 14.87
C ASP A 167 -16.82 19.34 15.51
N GLN A 168 -17.81 18.83 14.75
CA GLN A 168 -18.68 17.75 15.20
C GLN A 168 -17.89 16.45 15.40
N CYS A 169 -16.99 16.10 14.49
CA CYS A 169 -16.12 14.93 14.64
C CYS A 169 -15.21 15.04 15.89
N GLU A 170 -14.76 16.25 16.23
CA GLU A 170 -13.95 16.55 17.42
C GLU A 170 -14.75 16.74 18.71
N SER A 171 -16.08 16.63 18.66
CA SER A 171 -16.94 16.74 19.84
C SER A 171 -17.78 15.48 20.03
N THR A 172 -18.80 15.26 19.21
CA THR A 172 -19.64 14.06 19.30
C THR A 172 -18.90 12.81 18.82
N GLY A 173 -18.03 12.95 17.81
CA GLY A 173 -17.23 11.84 17.29
C GLY A 173 -16.22 11.25 18.30
N LEU A 174 -15.77 12.02 19.29
CA LEU A 174 -14.84 11.56 20.33
C LEU A 174 -15.39 10.43 21.20
N GLN A 175 -16.72 10.27 21.28
CA GLN A 175 -17.34 9.17 22.02
C GLN A 175 -17.06 7.80 21.37
N VAL A 176 -16.79 7.80 20.06
CA VAL A 176 -16.55 6.60 19.25
C VAL A 176 -15.07 6.46 18.91
N MET A 177 -14.38 7.58 18.68
CA MET A 177 -13.00 7.60 18.23
C MET A 177 -12.18 8.65 18.99
N GLY A 178 -11.46 8.21 20.02
CA GLY A 178 -10.54 9.06 20.80
C GLY A 178 -9.18 9.29 20.13
N LEU A 179 -8.91 8.72 18.94
CA LEU A 179 -7.65 8.92 18.22
C LEU A 179 -7.86 9.92 17.09
N VAL A 180 -7.49 11.19 17.29
CA VAL A 180 -7.81 12.28 16.37
C VAL A 180 -6.61 12.63 15.50
N PRO A 181 -6.74 12.67 14.15
CA PRO A 181 -5.66 13.14 13.28
C PRO A 181 -5.28 14.59 13.59
N ALA A 182 -4.00 14.80 13.96
CA ALA A 182 -3.47 16.12 14.29
C ALA A 182 -3.18 16.94 13.02
N ILE A 183 -2.79 16.27 11.94
CA ILE A 183 -2.37 16.86 10.65
C ILE A 183 -3.16 16.23 9.49
N ASN A 184 -3.01 16.79 8.28
CA ASN A 184 -3.50 16.12 7.07
C ASN A 184 -2.72 14.82 6.88
N THR A 185 -3.40 13.69 7.04
CA THR A 185 -2.78 12.36 7.16
C THR A 185 -3.14 11.45 6.00
N LEU A 186 -4.15 11.82 5.22
CA LEU A 186 -4.73 11.03 4.16
C LEU A 186 -4.89 11.89 2.90
N ALA A 187 -5.01 11.24 1.74
CA ALA A 187 -5.08 11.96 0.47
C ALA A 187 -6.32 12.87 0.46
N SER A 188 -6.11 14.15 0.20
CA SER A 188 -7.20 15.12 0.17
C SER A 188 -8.08 14.92 -1.07
N PRO A 189 -9.41 15.09 -0.94
CA PRO A 189 -10.34 15.00 -2.06
C PRO A 189 -10.16 16.17 -3.05
N GLY A 190 -10.69 15.99 -4.27
CA GLY A 190 -10.56 16.93 -5.39
C GLY A 190 -9.37 16.65 -6.31
N GLY A 191 -8.42 15.80 -5.89
CA GLY A 191 -7.31 15.37 -6.75
C GLY A 191 -7.74 14.42 -7.88
N PRO A 192 -6.76 13.91 -8.66
CA PRO A 192 -7.03 12.95 -9.72
C PRO A 192 -7.47 11.57 -9.20
N LEU A 193 -7.17 11.21 -7.95
CA LEU A 193 -7.56 9.91 -7.39
C LEU A 193 -9.05 9.89 -7.04
N VAL A 194 -9.81 8.96 -7.62
CA VAL A 194 -11.24 8.77 -7.35
C VAL A 194 -11.47 7.58 -6.43
N TYR A 195 -10.92 6.41 -6.79
CA TYR A 195 -11.10 5.17 -6.03
C TYR A 195 -9.75 4.52 -5.70
N SER A 196 -9.65 3.97 -4.49
CA SER A 196 -8.55 3.09 -4.07
C SER A 196 -9.12 1.75 -3.60
N LEU A 197 -9.15 0.77 -4.50
CA LEU A 197 -9.78 -0.53 -4.32
C LEU A 197 -8.79 -1.50 -3.66
N GLU A 198 -9.04 -1.83 -2.40
CA GLU A 198 -8.22 -2.74 -1.58
C GLU A 198 -8.98 -4.01 -1.24
N ALA A 199 -8.89 -5.04 -2.09
CA ALA A 199 -9.54 -6.33 -1.84
C ALA A 199 -8.61 -7.54 -1.97
N HIS A 200 -7.50 -7.40 -2.70
CA HIS A 200 -6.56 -8.50 -2.93
C HIS A 200 -5.56 -8.64 -1.77
N ALA A 201 -5.23 -9.89 -1.43
CA ALA A 201 -4.22 -10.19 -0.41
C ALA A 201 -2.78 -10.08 -0.96
N PHE A 202 -2.62 -10.10 -2.28
CA PHE A 202 -1.35 -10.09 -3.01
C PHE A 202 -1.37 -9.07 -4.15
N ALA A 203 -0.23 -8.89 -4.82
CA ALA A 203 -0.10 -7.97 -5.95
C ALA A 203 -1.07 -8.35 -7.08
N VAL A 204 -1.66 -7.34 -7.71
CA VAL A 204 -2.67 -7.51 -8.76
C VAL A 204 -1.97 -7.56 -10.11
N TYR A 205 -1.96 -8.73 -10.75
CA TYR A 205 -1.24 -8.96 -12.00
C TYR A 205 -2.16 -8.90 -13.24
N GLY A 206 -3.46 -9.11 -13.06
CA GLY A 206 -4.46 -9.03 -14.14
C GLY A 206 -5.47 -7.92 -13.89
N LEU A 207 -5.73 -7.12 -14.92
CA LEU A 207 -6.69 -6.02 -14.91
C LEU A 207 -7.39 -5.93 -16.27
N GLU A 208 -8.71 -5.99 -16.30
CA GLU A 208 -9.49 -5.77 -17.52
C GLU A 208 -10.85 -5.14 -17.20
N VAL A 209 -11.33 -4.29 -18.11
CA VAL A 209 -12.64 -3.62 -17.96
C VAL A 209 -13.70 -4.42 -18.75
N ILE A 210 -14.82 -4.72 -18.10
CA ILE A 210 -15.91 -5.53 -18.64
C ILE A 210 -17.23 -4.74 -18.65
N SER A 211 -18.26 -5.31 -19.27
CA SER A 211 -19.61 -4.74 -19.36
C SER A 211 -19.60 -3.32 -19.92
N SER A 212 -18.87 -3.12 -21.02
CA SER A 212 -18.75 -1.81 -21.69
C SER A 212 -18.25 -0.66 -20.80
N GLY A 213 -17.48 -0.94 -19.74
CA GLY A 213 -16.96 0.12 -18.86
C GLY A 213 -17.63 0.22 -17.50
N GLN A 214 -18.61 -0.61 -17.19
CA GLN A 214 -19.33 -0.55 -15.91
C GLN A 214 -18.63 -1.32 -14.79
N SER A 215 -17.91 -2.40 -15.11
CA SER A 215 -17.30 -3.25 -14.10
C SER A 215 -15.83 -3.53 -14.41
N LEU A 216 -15.06 -3.75 -13.36
CA LEU A 216 -13.62 -3.99 -13.41
C LEU A 216 -13.31 -5.39 -12.90
N LEU A 217 -12.68 -6.21 -13.74
CA LEU A 217 -12.15 -7.50 -13.34
C LEU A 217 -10.68 -7.36 -12.93
N THR A 218 -10.37 -7.81 -11.73
CA THR A 218 -9.00 -7.83 -11.19
C THR A 218 -8.64 -9.24 -10.73
N VAL A 219 -7.38 -9.61 -10.93
CA VAL A 219 -6.91 -10.96 -10.64
C VAL A 219 -5.58 -10.94 -9.88
N SER A 220 -5.54 -11.68 -8.77
CA SER A 220 -4.31 -12.05 -8.05
C SER A 220 -4.36 -13.52 -7.59
N ASN A 221 -4.71 -13.81 -6.34
CA ASN A 221 -5.06 -15.16 -5.85
C ASN A 221 -6.55 -15.48 -6.03
N ARG A 222 -7.37 -14.45 -6.21
CA ARG A 222 -8.82 -14.52 -6.45
C ARG A 222 -9.18 -13.68 -7.67
N PHE A 223 -10.37 -13.92 -8.22
CA PHE A 223 -11.01 -13.00 -9.14
C PHE A 223 -11.93 -12.08 -8.35
N ILE A 224 -11.81 -10.78 -8.58
CA ILE A 224 -12.66 -9.78 -7.94
C ILE A 224 -13.23 -8.89 -9.04
N VAL A 225 -14.56 -8.81 -9.07
CA VAL A 225 -15.32 -7.93 -9.96
C VAL A 225 -15.79 -6.75 -9.13
N PHE A 226 -15.34 -5.55 -9.50
CA PHE A 226 -15.78 -4.29 -8.92
C PHE A 226 -16.77 -3.60 -9.84
N ASP A 227 -17.72 -2.88 -9.27
CA ASP A 227 -18.53 -1.91 -9.99
C ASP A 227 -17.80 -0.56 -9.99
N LEU A 228 -17.59 0.05 -11.16
CA LEU A 228 -16.85 1.30 -11.28
C LEU A 228 -17.69 2.53 -10.91
N SER A 229 -19.01 2.41 -10.92
CA SER A 229 -19.89 3.50 -10.51
C SER A 229 -19.84 3.73 -9.00
N SER A 230 -19.83 2.63 -8.22
CA SER A 230 -19.85 2.66 -6.76
C SER A 230 -18.48 2.40 -6.10
N GLY A 231 -17.58 1.70 -6.79
CA GLY A 231 -16.33 1.19 -6.22
C GLY A 231 -16.51 -0.10 -5.40
N ASP A 232 -17.72 -0.66 -5.33
CA ASP A 232 -18.02 -1.83 -4.52
C ASP A 232 -17.64 -3.15 -5.20
N ILE A 233 -17.45 -4.17 -4.35
CA ILE A 233 -17.20 -5.54 -4.81
C ILE A 233 -18.54 -6.18 -5.17
N VAL A 234 -18.75 -6.43 -6.46
CA VAL A 234 -19.93 -7.16 -6.97
C VAL A 234 -19.77 -8.65 -6.74
N ARG A 235 -18.55 -9.18 -6.95
CA ARG A 235 -18.30 -10.61 -6.87
C ARG A 235 -16.86 -10.93 -6.49
N ILE A 236 -16.70 -11.96 -5.67
CA ILE A 236 -15.42 -12.60 -5.36
C ILE A 236 -15.50 -14.06 -5.75
N ILE A 237 -14.56 -14.53 -6.56
CA ILE A 237 -14.43 -15.94 -6.94
C ILE A 237 -13.08 -16.42 -6.42
N ASP A 238 -13.11 -17.38 -5.50
CA ASP A 238 -11.93 -17.94 -4.86
C ASP A 238 -11.68 -19.39 -5.32
N PRO A 239 -10.72 -19.61 -6.24
CA PRO A 239 -10.38 -20.95 -6.70
C PRO A 239 -9.54 -21.76 -5.70
N LYS A 240 -9.17 -21.19 -4.54
CA LYS A 240 -8.35 -21.82 -3.48
C LYS A 240 -7.01 -22.39 -3.99
N ILE A 241 -6.34 -21.64 -4.87
CA ILE A 241 -5.05 -22.01 -5.42
C ILE A 241 -3.89 -21.79 -4.44
N GLU A 242 -2.89 -22.69 -4.47
CA GLU A 242 -1.59 -22.50 -3.82
C GLU A 242 -0.66 -21.69 -4.73
N GLY A 243 -1.00 -20.42 -4.98
CA GLY A 243 -0.20 -19.57 -5.85
C GLY A 243 -0.85 -18.23 -6.20
N ILE A 244 -0.19 -17.48 -7.09
CA ILE A 244 -0.69 -16.22 -7.64
C ILE A 244 -0.94 -16.41 -9.13
N MET A 245 -2.05 -15.87 -9.63
CA MET A 245 -2.33 -15.79 -11.05
C MET A 245 -1.51 -14.66 -11.66
N THR A 246 -0.80 -14.95 -12.75
CA THR A 246 0.17 -14.06 -13.38
C THR A 246 -0.33 -13.40 -14.65
N TYR A 247 -1.33 -14.01 -15.29
CA TYR A 247 -1.85 -13.58 -16.59
C TYR A 247 -3.37 -13.60 -16.59
N LEU A 248 -3.98 -12.69 -17.34
CA LEU A 248 -5.41 -12.60 -17.58
C LEU A 248 -5.67 -12.38 -19.07
N ALA A 249 -6.42 -13.28 -19.69
CA ALA A 249 -6.99 -13.12 -21.02
C ALA A 249 -8.52 -13.20 -20.92
N ILE A 250 -9.23 -12.25 -21.52
CA ILE A 250 -10.70 -12.27 -21.59
C ILE A 250 -11.12 -12.51 -23.04
N ALA A 251 -12.17 -13.32 -23.20
CA ALA A 251 -12.81 -13.52 -24.48
C ALA A 251 -13.43 -12.21 -25.02
N PRO A 252 -13.44 -11.96 -26.34
CA PRO A 252 -14.08 -10.77 -26.91
C PRO A 252 -15.56 -10.60 -26.52
N ASP A 253 -16.28 -11.70 -26.30
CA ASP A 253 -17.68 -11.72 -25.81
C ASP A 253 -17.84 -11.38 -24.32
N GLN A 254 -16.74 -11.24 -23.58
CA GLN A 254 -16.67 -10.98 -22.14
C GLN A 254 -17.43 -11.99 -21.27
N ARG A 255 -17.68 -13.21 -21.76
CA ARG A 255 -18.38 -14.26 -20.99
C ARG A 255 -17.43 -15.12 -20.19
N TYR A 256 -16.21 -15.31 -20.67
CA TYR A 256 -15.21 -16.12 -19.99
C TYR A 256 -13.84 -15.46 -20.00
N CYS A 257 -13.04 -15.83 -19.01
CA CYS A 257 -11.64 -15.46 -18.93
C CYS A 257 -10.77 -16.68 -18.62
N VAL A 258 -9.51 -16.58 -19.02
CA VAL A 258 -8.48 -17.59 -18.79
C VAL A 258 -7.34 -16.93 -18.05
N THR A 259 -6.90 -17.56 -16.96
CA THR A 259 -5.76 -17.12 -16.18
C THR A 259 -4.75 -18.24 -15.98
N THR A 260 -3.48 -17.88 -15.83
CA THR A 260 -2.39 -18.81 -15.53
C THR A 260 -1.79 -18.50 -14.18
N THR A 261 -1.25 -19.51 -13.51
CA THR A 261 -0.64 -19.40 -12.18
C THR A 261 0.87 -19.66 -12.22
N ILE A 262 1.58 -19.23 -11.18
CA ILE A 262 3.01 -19.51 -11.00
C ILE A 262 3.28 -21.03 -10.87
N SER A 263 2.32 -21.79 -10.36
CA SER A 263 2.40 -23.24 -10.18
C SER A 263 2.11 -24.04 -11.48
N ASN A 264 2.13 -23.39 -12.65
CA ASN A 264 1.79 -23.99 -13.94
C ASN A 264 0.39 -24.61 -13.98
N GLN A 265 -0.58 -23.97 -13.35
CA GLN A 265 -2.01 -24.29 -13.49
C GLN A 265 -2.70 -23.21 -14.29
N TYR A 266 -3.78 -23.58 -14.98
CA TYR A 266 -4.65 -22.62 -15.67
C TYR A 266 -6.09 -22.73 -15.17
N ILE A 267 -6.76 -21.58 -15.15
CA ILE A 267 -8.14 -21.44 -14.68
C ILE A 267 -8.98 -20.85 -15.80
N ILE A 268 -10.09 -21.52 -16.10
CA ILE A 268 -11.13 -20.98 -16.98
C ILE A 268 -12.27 -20.55 -16.10
N CYS A 269 -12.65 -19.27 -16.13
CA CYS A 269 -13.72 -18.75 -15.30
C CYS A 269 -14.83 -18.18 -16.20
N ASN A 270 -16.08 -18.56 -15.91
CA ASN A 270 -17.26 -17.92 -16.47
C ASN A 270 -17.55 -16.66 -15.66
N LEU A 271 -17.47 -15.49 -16.31
CA LEU A 271 -17.65 -14.20 -15.66
C LEU A 271 -19.10 -13.95 -15.24
N LEU A 272 -20.07 -14.53 -15.96
CA LEU A 272 -21.50 -14.34 -15.67
C LEU A 272 -21.98 -15.20 -14.50
N THR A 273 -21.60 -16.47 -14.44
CA THR A 273 -22.04 -17.38 -13.36
C THR A 273 -21.07 -17.41 -12.18
N GLY A 274 -19.79 -17.15 -12.42
CA GLY A 274 -18.72 -17.31 -11.43
C GLY A 274 -18.17 -18.73 -11.31
N ASP A 275 -18.64 -19.66 -12.16
CA ASP A 275 -18.12 -21.02 -12.21
C ASP A 275 -16.70 -21.03 -12.77
N PHE A 276 -15.83 -21.86 -12.21
CA PHE A 276 -14.46 -21.99 -12.67
C PHE A 276 -14.03 -23.45 -12.83
N ILE A 277 -13.09 -23.67 -13.76
CA ILE A 277 -12.43 -24.94 -14.02
C ILE A 277 -10.94 -24.73 -13.78
N LEU A 278 -10.38 -25.44 -12.81
CA LEU A 278 -8.95 -25.47 -12.52
C LEU A 278 -8.32 -26.74 -13.12
N ARG A 279 -7.22 -26.61 -13.87
CA ARG A 279 -6.45 -27.73 -14.40
C ARG A 279 -4.95 -27.48 -14.35
N ASP A 280 -4.19 -28.56 -14.16
CA ASP A 280 -2.72 -28.54 -14.24
C ASP A 280 -2.27 -28.54 -15.70
N TYR A 281 -1.26 -27.72 -16.01
CA TYR A 281 -0.63 -27.73 -17.32
C TYR A 281 0.45 -28.81 -17.36
N ASN A 282 0.15 -29.89 -18.08
CA ASN A 282 1.09 -30.98 -18.30
C ASN A 282 1.62 -30.91 -19.75
N PRO A 283 2.89 -30.52 -19.98
CA PRO A 283 3.48 -30.70 -21.30
C PRO A 283 3.57 -32.19 -21.62
N PRO A 284 3.37 -32.60 -22.89
CA PRO A 284 3.57 -33.98 -23.28
C PRO A 284 5.04 -34.37 -23.05
N THR A 285 5.30 -35.32 -22.16
CA THR A 285 6.62 -35.96 -22.07
C THR A 285 6.86 -36.77 -23.34
N ASN A 286 8.01 -36.54 -23.97
CA ASN A 286 8.40 -37.02 -25.31
C ASN A 286 8.53 -38.56 -25.50
N ASN A 287 7.77 -39.40 -24.80
CA ASN A 287 7.86 -40.86 -24.88
C ASN A 287 6.48 -41.52 -24.98
N GLN A 288 5.79 -41.37 -26.11
CA GLN A 288 4.81 -42.37 -26.58
C GLN A 288 4.82 -42.47 -28.12
N GLN A 289 5.91 -42.99 -28.69
CA GLN A 289 5.77 -43.77 -29.92
C GLN A 289 5.17 -45.12 -29.51
N GLN A 290 3.95 -45.37 -30.00
CA GLN A 290 3.26 -46.64 -29.88
C GLN A 290 4.11 -47.76 -30.49
N THR A 291 4.61 -48.67 -29.64
CA THR A 291 4.69 -50.09 -29.98
C THR A 291 4.06 -50.85 -28.82
N GLY A 292 3.05 -51.65 -29.13
CA GLY A 292 2.23 -52.34 -28.14
C GLY A 292 3.01 -53.39 -27.36
N GLY A 293 2.71 -53.50 -26.06
CA GLY A 293 3.14 -54.64 -25.25
C GLY A 293 3.35 -54.32 -23.77
N ASN A 294 2.38 -54.71 -22.96
CA ASN A 294 2.43 -55.02 -21.52
C ASN A 294 2.78 -53.91 -20.51
N THR A 295 1.76 -53.64 -19.69
CA THR A 295 1.75 -53.14 -18.32
C THR A 295 3.10 -53.19 -17.57
N ALA A 296 3.67 -52.00 -17.33
CA ALA A 296 4.48 -51.72 -16.15
C ALA A 296 4.23 -50.27 -15.73
N LYS A 297 3.73 -50.08 -14.49
CA LYS A 297 3.63 -48.77 -13.84
C LYS A 297 5.03 -48.16 -13.72
N ALA A 298 5.39 -47.24 -14.61
CA ALA A 298 6.59 -46.43 -14.45
C ALA A 298 6.33 -45.37 -13.37
N LYS A 299 7.02 -45.51 -12.23
CA LYS A 299 7.17 -44.45 -11.21
C LYS A 299 7.74 -43.21 -11.90
N ALA A 300 7.07 -42.07 -11.75
CA ALA A 300 7.57 -40.77 -12.16
C ALA A 300 8.88 -40.48 -11.41
N THR A 301 10.00 -40.51 -12.12
CA THR A 301 11.28 -40.01 -11.64
C THR A 301 11.26 -38.49 -11.65
N SER A 302 11.39 -37.91 -10.47
CA SER A 302 11.60 -36.49 -10.19
C SER A 302 12.78 -35.92 -10.98
N GLY A 303 12.59 -34.76 -11.63
CA GLY A 303 13.72 -33.83 -11.82
C GLY A 303 13.95 -33.18 -13.19
N GLN A 304 12.95 -32.97 -14.05
CA GLN A 304 13.08 -31.92 -15.09
C GLN A 304 12.16 -30.74 -14.74
N PRO A 305 12.68 -29.49 -14.72
CA PRO A 305 11.84 -28.32 -14.49
C PRO A 305 10.90 -28.17 -15.70
N VAL A 306 9.60 -28.29 -15.44
CA VAL A 306 8.58 -27.96 -16.44
C VAL A 306 8.72 -26.47 -16.78
N ASP A 307 8.92 -26.14 -18.05
CA ASP A 307 9.01 -24.75 -18.49
C ASP A 307 7.78 -23.96 -18.00
N PRO A 308 7.97 -22.78 -17.38
CA PRO A 308 6.86 -22.02 -16.82
C PRO A 308 5.93 -21.52 -17.92
N LEU A 309 4.62 -21.50 -17.63
CA LEU A 309 3.63 -20.84 -18.49
C LEU A 309 3.92 -19.34 -18.55
N LEU A 310 4.05 -18.82 -19.78
CA LEU A 310 4.37 -17.42 -20.04
C LEU A 310 3.14 -16.55 -20.28
N GLY A 311 2.07 -17.12 -20.83
CA GLY A 311 0.84 -16.36 -21.10
C GLY A 311 -0.32 -17.22 -21.60
N ALA A 312 -1.46 -16.55 -21.74
CA ALA A 312 -2.70 -17.10 -22.28
C ALA A 312 -3.33 -16.15 -23.30
N SER A 313 -4.15 -16.68 -24.21
CA SER A 313 -4.90 -15.89 -25.18
C SER A 313 -6.25 -16.55 -25.42
N ALA A 314 -7.32 -15.74 -25.50
CA ALA A 314 -8.69 -16.25 -25.49
C ALA A 314 -9.47 -15.81 -26.74
N SER A 315 -10.01 -16.82 -27.41
CA SER A 315 -11.13 -16.89 -28.34
C SER A 315 -12.46 -16.30 -27.89
N ASN A 316 -13.50 -16.36 -28.72
CA ASN A 316 -14.87 -16.63 -28.26
C ASN A 316 -15.17 -18.13 -28.13
N THR A 317 -14.35 -18.98 -28.75
CA THR A 317 -14.57 -20.43 -28.84
C THR A 317 -13.45 -21.28 -28.25
N HIS A 318 -12.21 -20.80 -28.35
CA HIS A 318 -10.99 -21.52 -27.98
C HIS A 318 -10.10 -20.66 -27.09
N PHE A 319 -9.05 -21.23 -26.52
CA PHE A 319 -7.98 -20.45 -25.90
C PHE A 319 -6.65 -21.18 -26.08
N ALA A 320 -5.55 -20.43 -26.04
CA ALA A 320 -4.21 -20.98 -26.16
C ALA A 320 -3.38 -20.61 -24.95
N LEU A 321 -2.53 -21.55 -24.53
CA LEU A 321 -1.54 -21.39 -23.47
C LEU A 321 -0.16 -21.68 -24.05
N TRP A 322 0.86 -20.98 -23.58
CA TRP A 322 2.22 -21.23 -24.06
C TRP A 322 3.30 -21.08 -22.99
N THR A 323 4.36 -21.86 -23.21
CA THR A 323 5.64 -21.76 -22.51
C THR A 323 6.65 -21.04 -23.41
N THR A 324 7.94 -21.13 -23.07
CA THR A 324 9.02 -20.57 -23.89
C THR A 324 9.03 -21.16 -25.30
N LYS A 325 8.88 -22.47 -25.49
CA LYS A 325 9.03 -23.13 -26.81
C LYS A 325 7.86 -24.02 -27.22
N MET A 326 6.75 -24.01 -26.48
CA MET A 326 5.59 -24.84 -26.80
C MET A 326 4.30 -24.08 -26.58
N TYR A 327 3.28 -24.43 -27.36
CA TYR A 327 1.93 -23.94 -27.15
C TYR A 327 0.88 -25.04 -27.27
N GLN A 328 -0.22 -24.85 -26.57
CA GLN A 328 -1.36 -25.75 -26.53
C GLN A 328 -2.65 -24.97 -26.77
N VAL A 329 -3.53 -25.52 -27.61
CA VAL A 329 -4.84 -24.93 -27.93
C VAL A 329 -5.92 -25.79 -27.32
N PHE A 330 -6.87 -25.14 -26.65
CA PHE A 330 -7.96 -25.76 -25.92
C PHE A 330 -9.31 -25.25 -26.40
N THR A 331 -10.33 -26.07 -26.27
CA THR A 331 -11.73 -25.63 -26.39
C THR A 331 -12.14 -24.82 -25.16
N ARG A 332 -13.22 -24.05 -25.25
CA ARG A 332 -13.81 -23.36 -24.09
C ARG A 332 -14.08 -24.26 -22.87
N LYS A 333 -14.28 -25.57 -23.07
CA LYS A 333 -14.51 -26.55 -21.99
C LYS A 333 -13.21 -27.05 -21.34
N GLY A 334 -12.05 -26.59 -21.82
CA GLY A 334 -10.73 -27.02 -21.36
C GLY A 334 -10.27 -28.35 -21.97
N GLU A 335 -10.87 -28.79 -23.07
CA GLU A 335 -10.42 -29.98 -23.81
C GLU A 335 -9.25 -29.60 -24.74
N LEU A 336 -8.17 -30.37 -24.71
CA LEU A 336 -6.98 -30.12 -25.52
C LEU A 336 -7.25 -30.51 -26.99
N LEU A 337 -6.97 -29.60 -27.92
CA LEU A 337 -7.07 -29.84 -29.35
C LEU A 337 -5.71 -30.14 -29.97
N THR A 338 -4.73 -29.25 -29.74
CA THR A 338 -3.40 -29.36 -30.35
C THR A 338 -2.31 -29.02 -29.35
N THR A 339 -1.16 -29.66 -29.54
CA THR A 339 0.10 -29.29 -28.88
C THR A 339 1.18 -29.22 -29.93
N GLU A 340 1.86 -28.09 -30.03
CA GLU A 340 2.94 -27.90 -30.98
C GLU A 340 4.16 -27.26 -30.31
N SER A 341 5.34 -27.72 -30.71
CA SER A 341 6.62 -27.17 -30.28
C SER A 341 7.17 -26.22 -31.34
N THR A 342 7.57 -25.02 -30.94
CA THR A 342 8.20 -24.03 -31.80
C THR A 342 9.72 -24.15 -31.72
N ARG A 343 10.40 -23.93 -32.85
CA ARG A 343 11.87 -23.89 -32.91
C ARG A 343 12.46 -22.73 -32.09
N PHE A 344 11.68 -21.65 -31.98
CA PHE A 344 12.07 -20.36 -31.44
C PHE A 344 11.22 -19.98 -30.24
N PRO A 345 11.77 -19.21 -29.28
CA PRO A 345 11.01 -18.76 -28.12
C PRO A 345 9.77 -17.93 -28.48
N ILE A 346 8.61 -18.31 -27.96
CA ILE A 346 7.32 -17.68 -28.21
C ILE A 346 7.21 -16.39 -27.39
N ILE A 347 6.82 -15.29 -28.03
CA ILE A 347 6.58 -13.99 -27.39
C ILE A 347 5.10 -13.74 -27.19
N GLN A 348 4.30 -14.00 -28.22
CA GLN A 348 2.87 -13.75 -28.21
C GLN A 348 2.16 -14.79 -29.07
N ILE A 349 0.99 -15.18 -28.58
CA ILE A 349 0.03 -15.98 -29.31
C ILE A 349 -1.31 -15.26 -29.35
N GLU A 350 -1.97 -15.28 -30.50
CA GLU A 350 -3.34 -14.82 -30.64
C GLU A 350 -4.21 -15.93 -31.24
N VAL A 351 -5.33 -16.23 -30.57
CA VAL A 351 -6.28 -17.25 -31.03
C VAL A 351 -7.36 -16.57 -31.86
N LEU A 352 -7.58 -17.06 -33.08
CA LEU A 352 -8.61 -16.57 -33.99
C LEU A 352 -9.97 -17.21 -33.67
N ASP A 353 -11.04 -16.77 -34.34
CA ASP A 353 -12.35 -17.43 -34.25
C ASP A 353 -12.30 -18.81 -34.92
N GLY A 354 -11.97 -19.84 -34.12
CA GLY A 354 -11.72 -21.22 -34.54
C GLY A 354 -10.51 -21.82 -33.81
N PRO A 355 -10.05 -23.03 -34.17
CA PRO A 355 -8.84 -23.63 -33.59
C PRO A 355 -7.53 -23.00 -34.13
N GLN A 356 -7.63 -21.95 -34.96
CA GLN A 356 -6.49 -21.33 -35.63
C GLN A 356 -5.72 -20.39 -34.69
N VAL A 357 -4.40 -20.39 -34.80
CA VAL A 357 -3.52 -19.64 -33.89
C VAL A 357 -2.44 -18.90 -34.66
N GLU A 358 -2.29 -17.62 -34.37
CA GLU A 358 -1.19 -16.80 -34.87
C GLU A 358 -0.08 -16.71 -33.83
N LEU A 359 1.16 -17.00 -34.23
CA LEU A 359 2.31 -17.07 -33.33
C LEU A 359 3.35 -16.03 -33.72
N VAL A 360 3.87 -15.32 -32.73
CA VAL A 360 5.04 -14.45 -32.87
C VAL A 360 6.17 -15.06 -32.05
N CYS A 361 7.25 -15.46 -32.73
CA CYS A 361 8.42 -16.10 -32.13
C CYS A 361 9.66 -15.21 -32.23
N ARG A 362 10.65 -15.43 -31.38
CA ARG A 362 11.95 -14.74 -31.41
C ARG A 362 13.02 -15.67 -31.96
N SER A 363 13.58 -15.34 -33.12
CA SER A 363 14.69 -16.08 -33.67
C SER A 363 16.02 -15.67 -33.05
N GLU A 364 16.77 -16.67 -32.62
CA GLU A 364 18.18 -16.56 -32.28
C GLU A 364 19.00 -17.26 -33.37
N ASP A 365 18.81 -16.91 -34.65
CA ASP A 365 19.71 -17.38 -35.70
C ASP A 365 21.04 -16.62 -35.59
N VAL A 366 21.95 -17.15 -34.78
CA VAL A 366 23.39 -16.83 -34.82
C VAL A 366 23.93 -17.42 -36.13
N LYS A 367 24.17 -16.57 -37.14
CA LYS A 367 25.13 -16.94 -38.18
C LYS A 367 26.52 -16.69 -37.59
N GLU A 368 27.37 -17.70 -37.63
CA GLU A 368 28.72 -17.72 -37.03
C GLU A 368 29.69 -16.64 -37.56
N ASP A 369 29.29 -15.82 -38.54
CA ASP A 369 30.18 -14.85 -39.20
C ASP A 369 30.18 -13.43 -38.58
N GLN A 370 29.48 -13.15 -37.46
CA GLN A 370 29.53 -11.82 -36.82
C GLN A 370 29.57 -11.91 -35.28
N ASP A 371 30.62 -11.34 -34.68
CA ASP A 371 30.98 -11.31 -33.25
C ASP A 371 29.97 -10.63 -32.29
N VAL A 372 28.73 -10.40 -32.71
CA VAL A 372 27.69 -9.79 -31.87
C VAL A 372 26.44 -10.68 -31.91
N ALA A 373 26.07 -11.27 -30.77
CA ALA A 373 24.77 -11.89 -30.59
C ALA A 373 23.66 -10.85 -30.85
N ARG A 374 22.79 -11.10 -31.84
CA ARG A 374 21.77 -10.13 -32.27
C ARG A 374 20.37 -10.71 -32.14
N ASP A 375 19.50 -9.96 -31.49
CA ASP A 375 18.09 -10.31 -31.29
C ASP A 375 17.30 -10.17 -32.59
N ARG A 376 16.58 -11.22 -33.01
CA ARG A 376 15.67 -11.19 -34.16
C ARG A 376 14.28 -11.72 -33.77
N LEU A 377 13.24 -11.16 -34.35
CA LEU A 377 11.84 -11.53 -34.19
C LEU A 377 11.34 -12.10 -35.53
N ILE A 378 10.62 -13.22 -35.48
CA ILE A 378 10.01 -13.89 -36.64
C ILE A 378 8.52 -14.11 -36.35
N ILE A 379 7.66 -13.72 -37.29
CA ILE A 379 6.23 -14.05 -37.25
C ILE A 379 6.03 -15.32 -38.06
N ASP A 380 5.46 -16.35 -37.43
CA ASP A 380 5.08 -17.60 -38.10
C ASP A 380 3.56 -17.81 -37.99
N TYR A 381 2.90 -17.99 -39.13
CA TYR A 381 1.47 -18.31 -39.18
C TYR A 381 1.27 -19.84 -39.10
N CYS A 382 0.58 -20.32 -38.07
CA CYS A 382 0.28 -21.74 -37.89
C CYS A 382 -1.23 -21.99 -38.00
N PHE A 383 -1.66 -22.59 -39.11
CA PHE A 383 -3.05 -22.98 -39.29
C PHE A 383 -3.26 -24.39 -38.74
N VAL A 384 -4.06 -24.51 -37.68
CA VAL A 384 -4.55 -25.83 -37.23
C VAL A 384 -5.64 -26.28 -38.19
N THR A 385 -5.38 -27.32 -38.97
CA THR A 385 -6.41 -27.97 -39.79
C THR A 385 -7.35 -28.76 -38.89
N ASN A 386 -8.67 -28.60 -39.06
CA ASN A 386 -9.62 -29.56 -38.51
C ASN A 386 -9.26 -30.96 -39.03
N ASN A 387 -9.14 -31.92 -38.11
CA ASN A 387 -8.96 -33.32 -38.46
C ASN A 387 -10.21 -33.85 -39.17
N ASP A 388 -10.31 -33.62 -40.49
CA ASP A 388 -11.08 -34.51 -41.35
C ASP A 388 -10.28 -35.81 -41.50
N THR A 389 -10.90 -36.89 -41.04
CA THR A 389 -10.35 -38.22 -40.76
C THR A 389 -9.88 -39.03 -41.98
N ASN A 390 -9.38 -38.41 -43.05
CA ASN A 390 -9.02 -39.15 -44.28
C ASN A 390 -7.69 -38.77 -44.95
N ASN A 391 -6.73 -38.15 -44.24
CA ASN A 391 -5.38 -38.01 -44.80
C ASN A 391 -4.27 -38.32 -43.79
N ASN A 392 -3.77 -39.55 -43.85
CA ASN A 392 -2.62 -40.07 -43.10
C ASN A 392 -1.27 -39.53 -43.61
N ASN A 393 -1.14 -38.21 -43.77
CA ASN A 393 0.16 -37.57 -43.91
C ASN A 393 0.28 -36.46 -42.86
N GLY A 394 0.69 -36.89 -41.66
CA GLY A 394 0.94 -36.03 -40.51
C GLY A 394 2.16 -35.14 -40.70
N SER A 395 1.92 -33.91 -41.12
CA SER A 395 2.62 -32.75 -40.57
C SER A 395 1.64 -31.59 -40.54
N SER A 396 1.55 -30.89 -39.42
CA SER A 396 0.92 -29.57 -39.37
C SER A 396 1.57 -28.72 -40.45
N ARG A 397 0.86 -28.42 -41.54
CA ARG A 397 1.39 -27.55 -42.58
C ARG A 397 1.35 -26.13 -42.04
N CYS A 398 2.44 -25.68 -41.43
CA CYS A 398 2.74 -24.27 -41.30
C CYS A 398 2.72 -23.68 -42.72
N LEU A 399 1.65 -22.95 -43.07
CA LEU A 399 1.64 -22.16 -44.28
C LEU A 399 2.63 -21.02 -44.02
N ALA A 400 3.85 -21.19 -44.52
CA ALA A 400 4.92 -20.21 -44.39
C ALA A 400 4.51 -18.92 -45.12
N GLY A 401 3.77 -18.05 -44.43
CA GLY A 401 3.75 -16.62 -44.74
C GLY A 401 5.19 -16.14 -44.66
N GLY A 402 5.65 -15.39 -45.67
CA GLY A 402 7.06 -15.11 -45.89
C GLY A 402 7.82 -14.71 -44.62
N ARG A 403 8.90 -15.46 -44.31
CA ARG A 403 9.80 -15.17 -43.19
C ARG A 403 10.36 -13.76 -43.34
N LYS A 404 10.04 -12.87 -42.41
CA LYS A 404 10.65 -11.53 -42.32
C LYS A 404 11.37 -11.35 -41.00
N ASN A 405 12.58 -10.82 -41.07
CA ASN A 405 13.42 -10.52 -39.92
C ASN A 405 12.94 -9.19 -39.33
N ILE A 406 12.36 -9.25 -38.14
CA ILE A 406 11.96 -8.07 -37.37
C ILE A 406 13.00 -7.86 -36.27
N HIS A 407 13.38 -6.63 -35.98
CA HIS A 407 14.47 -6.32 -35.08
C HIS A 407 14.00 -5.99 -33.66
N SER A 408 13.05 -5.06 -33.50
CA SER A 408 12.82 -4.46 -32.17
C SER A 408 11.35 -4.40 -31.70
N ALA A 409 10.39 -4.12 -32.57
CA ALA A 409 8.99 -3.98 -32.18
C ALA A 409 8.05 -4.30 -33.35
N LEU A 410 6.83 -4.75 -33.01
CA LEU A 410 5.78 -5.16 -33.93
C LEU A 410 4.41 -4.77 -33.36
N VAL A 411 3.52 -4.28 -34.22
CA VAL A 411 2.08 -4.17 -33.92
C VAL A 411 1.24 -4.41 -35.18
N LEU A 412 0.10 -5.07 -35.02
CA LEU A 412 -0.85 -5.38 -36.08
C LEU A 412 -2.13 -4.57 -35.89
N THR A 413 -2.79 -4.19 -36.99
CA THR A 413 -4.15 -3.65 -36.91
C THR A 413 -5.16 -4.74 -36.55
N ARG A 414 -6.30 -4.35 -35.99
CA ARG A 414 -7.43 -5.19 -35.60
C ARG A 414 -7.96 -6.01 -36.76
N ASP A 415 -8.02 -5.40 -37.95
CA ASP A 415 -8.41 -6.07 -39.20
C ASP A 415 -7.29 -6.96 -39.78
N LYS A 416 -6.09 -6.94 -39.16
CA LYS A 416 -4.89 -7.70 -39.54
C LYS A 416 -4.47 -7.52 -41.00
N ARG A 417 -4.84 -6.37 -41.58
CA ARG A 417 -4.46 -5.96 -42.93
C ARG A 417 -3.15 -5.20 -42.97
N ARG A 418 -2.77 -4.54 -41.88
CA ARG A 418 -1.58 -3.71 -41.79
C ARG A 418 -0.72 -4.17 -40.62
N MET A 419 0.59 -4.15 -40.84
CA MET A 419 1.60 -4.46 -39.84
C MET A 419 2.60 -3.32 -39.79
N TYR A 420 2.87 -2.84 -38.58
CA TYR A 420 3.91 -1.85 -38.31
C TYR A 420 5.04 -2.52 -37.57
N THR A 421 6.26 -2.41 -38.10
CA THR A 421 7.41 -3.14 -37.58
C THR A 421 8.71 -2.39 -37.81
N CYS A 422 9.76 -2.77 -37.08
CA CYS A 422 11.13 -2.28 -37.29
C CYS A 422 11.98 -3.43 -37.85
N CYS A 423 12.43 -3.34 -39.11
CA CYS A 423 13.15 -4.44 -39.77
C CYS A 423 14.67 -4.30 -39.75
N GLU A 424 15.20 -3.09 -39.97
CA GLU A 424 16.64 -2.87 -40.10
C GLU A 424 17.37 -2.66 -38.76
N ILE A 425 18.60 -3.21 -38.69
CA ILE A 425 19.42 -3.29 -37.47
C ILE A 425 20.00 -1.93 -37.07
N ASN A 426 20.27 -1.05 -38.04
CA ASN A 426 21.03 0.19 -37.79
C ASN A 426 20.15 1.43 -37.59
N ASP A 427 18.93 1.45 -38.15
CA ASP A 427 18.17 2.69 -38.27
C ASP A 427 16.86 2.73 -37.46
N TYR A 428 16.46 1.64 -36.79
CA TYR A 428 15.21 1.51 -36.01
C TYR A 428 13.97 2.16 -36.66
N ASN A 429 13.94 2.17 -37.99
CA ASN A 429 12.90 2.80 -38.78
C ASN A 429 11.60 2.03 -38.61
N ILE A 430 10.48 2.76 -38.60
CA ILE A 430 9.16 2.15 -38.54
C ILE A 430 8.67 1.98 -39.97
N GLU A 431 8.42 0.74 -40.36
CA GLU A 431 7.96 0.35 -41.69
C GLU A 431 6.53 -0.19 -41.61
N MET A 432 5.75 0.05 -42.66
CA MET A 432 4.41 -0.50 -42.81
C MET A 432 4.38 -1.60 -43.88
N TYR A 433 3.68 -2.68 -43.56
CA TYR A 433 3.45 -3.82 -44.43
C TYR A 433 1.95 -4.10 -44.59
N LEU A 434 1.56 -4.57 -45.77
CA LEU A 434 0.20 -4.94 -46.11
C LEU A 434 0.04 -6.45 -46.22
N ASN A 435 -1.04 -6.98 -45.67
CA ASN A 435 -1.37 -8.40 -45.73
C ASN A 435 -2.09 -8.71 -47.05
N GLU A 436 -1.33 -9.15 -48.04
CA GLU A 436 -1.84 -9.43 -49.38
C GLU A 436 -1.95 -10.94 -49.64
N PRO A 437 -2.94 -11.39 -50.44
CA PRO A 437 -2.99 -12.79 -50.87
C PRO A 437 -1.75 -13.12 -51.69
N HIS A 438 -1.21 -14.33 -51.50
CA HIS A 438 -0.01 -14.78 -52.19
C HIS A 438 -0.24 -14.73 -53.71
N PRO A 439 0.68 -14.16 -54.52
CA PRO A 439 0.47 -13.94 -55.95
C PRO A 439 0.17 -15.23 -56.73
N VAL A 440 0.79 -16.35 -56.34
CA VAL A 440 0.55 -17.69 -56.91
C VAL A 440 -0.49 -18.53 -56.15
N HIS A 441 -0.47 -18.53 -54.81
CA HIS A 441 -1.36 -19.34 -53.95
C HIS A 441 -2.42 -18.50 -53.22
N TYR A 442 -3.12 -17.63 -53.95
CA TYR A 442 -4.02 -16.60 -53.41
C TYR A 442 -5.17 -17.15 -52.53
N ALA A 443 -5.58 -18.41 -52.76
CA ALA A 443 -6.66 -19.06 -52.02
C ALA A 443 -6.22 -19.64 -50.67
N THR A 444 -4.92 -19.92 -50.49
CA THR A 444 -4.41 -20.69 -49.33
C THR A 444 -3.32 -19.97 -48.55
N GLN A 445 -2.68 -18.93 -49.10
CA GLN A 445 -1.54 -18.26 -48.48
C GLN A 445 -1.68 -16.74 -48.56
N ARG A 446 -1.19 -16.06 -47.53
CA ARG A 446 -1.02 -14.60 -47.52
C ARG A 446 0.44 -14.24 -47.26
N ILE A 447 0.87 -13.10 -47.77
CA ILE A 447 2.22 -12.55 -47.63
C ILE A 447 2.11 -11.12 -47.12
N TRP A 448 3.01 -10.72 -46.23
CA TRP A 448 3.22 -9.33 -45.88
C TRP A 448 4.07 -8.64 -46.96
N ALA A 449 3.48 -7.78 -47.78
CA ALA A 449 4.16 -6.94 -48.77
C ALA A 449 4.64 -5.64 -48.11
N PHE A 450 5.86 -5.18 -48.43
CA PHE A 450 6.32 -3.86 -47.98
C PHE A 450 5.51 -2.79 -48.70
N ASP A 451 5.01 -1.80 -47.95
CA ASP A 451 4.34 -0.65 -48.56
C ASP A 451 5.26 0.57 -48.55
N HIS A 452 5.52 1.16 -47.37
CA HIS A 452 6.40 2.31 -47.22
C HIS A 452 6.99 2.43 -45.81
N GLN A 453 8.07 3.22 -45.70
CA GLN A 453 8.66 3.62 -44.43
C GLN A 453 7.91 4.83 -43.86
N LEU A 454 7.50 4.77 -42.60
CA LEU A 454 6.78 5.86 -41.94
C LEU A 454 7.71 6.95 -41.41
N TYR A 455 8.88 6.57 -40.86
CA TYR A 455 9.79 7.51 -40.20
C TYR A 455 11.19 6.96 -39.98
N GLU A 456 12.16 7.87 -40.00
CA GLU A 456 13.56 7.60 -39.64
C GLU A 456 13.80 7.82 -38.15
N ASN A 457 14.24 6.78 -37.43
CA ASN A 457 14.38 6.89 -35.97
C ASN A 457 15.74 6.41 -35.44
N LYS A 458 16.61 7.34 -35.05
CA LYS A 458 17.92 6.99 -34.47
C LYS A 458 17.88 6.31 -33.10
N GLU A 459 16.78 6.42 -32.36
CA GLU A 459 16.65 5.81 -31.03
C GLU A 459 16.01 4.43 -31.09
N ARG A 460 16.57 3.48 -30.35
CA ARG A 460 16.02 2.12 -30.21
C ARG A 460 14.57 2.16 -29.73
N ILE A 461 13.69 1.52 -30.50
CA ILE A 461 12.27 1.33 -30.17
C ILE A 461 12.12 0.04 -29.38
N PHE A 462 11.47 0.10 -28.22
CA PHE A 462 11.21 -1.07 -27.38
C PHE A 462 9.90 -1.78 -27.72
N THR A 463 8.84 -1.02 -28.03
CA THR A 463 7.53 -1.57 -28.40
C THR A 463 6.75 -0.56 -29.23
N LEU A 464 5.82 -1.07 -30.04
CA LEU A 464 4.84 -0.31 -30.80
C LEU A 464 3.44 -0.58 -30.24
N ILE A 465 2.61 0.45 -30.14
CA ILE A 465 1.24 0.38 -29.62
C ILE A 465 0.34 1.23 -30.52
N LEU A 466 -0.76 0.65 -31.00
CA LEU A 466 -1.80 1.38 -31.73
C LEU A 466 -2.86 1.91 -30.77
N SER A 467 -3.46 3.05 -31.12
CA SER A 467 -4.66 3.52 -30.44
C SER A 467 -5.87 2.64 -30.77
N ALA A 468 -6.91 2.69 -29.93
CA ALA A 468 -8.12 1.87 -30.10
C ALA A 468 -8.83 2.13 -31.45
N ASP A 469 -8.79 3.37 -31.92
CA ASP A 469 -9.34 3.79 -33.22
C ASP A 469 -8.34 3.64 -34.37
N GLU A 470 -7.12 3.17 -34.08
CA GLU A 470 -6.00 3.04 -35.03
C GLU A 470 -5.59 4.33 -35.75
N ASN A 471 -5.97 5.49 -35.19
CA ASN A 471 -5.60 6.81 -35.72
C ASN A 471 -4.20 7.27 -35.30
N TYR A 472 -3.65 6.66 -34.24
CA TYR A 472 -2.32 6.96 -33.74
C TYR A 472 -1.48 5.70 -33.54
N LEU A 473 -0.18 5.83 -33.79
CA LEU A 473 0.82 4.81 -33.51
C LEU A 473 1.86 5.38 -32.54
N MET A 474 2.06 4.71 -31.40
CA MET A 474 3.08 5.07 -30.43
C MET A 474 4.28 4.11 -30.52
N ALA A 475 5.47 4.68 -30.54
CA ALA A 475 6.74 4.00 -30.34
C ALA A 475 7.35 4.39 -28.99
N VAL A 476 7.66 3.39 -28.18
CA VAL A 476 8.32 3.60 -26.88
C VAL A 476 9.84 3.64 -27.09
N THR A 477 10.49 4.75 -26.75
CA THR A 477 11.95 4.92 -26.85
C THR A 477 12.59 5.01 -25.45
N PHE A 478 13.92 5.04 -25.39
CA PHE A 478 14.65 5.13 -24.13
C PHE A 478 14.35 6.42 -23.33
N LYS A 479 14.25 7.56 -24.03
CA LYS A 479 14.02 8.88 -23.42
C LYS A 479 12.54 9.25 -23.27
N GLY A 480 11.63 8.50 -23.86
CA GLY A 480 10.19 8.79 -23.80
C GLY A 480 9.39 8.06 -24.87
N PHE A 481 8.50 8.78 -25.54
CA PHE A 481 7.53 8.23 -26.48
C PHE A 481 7.49 9.06 -27.76
N LYS A 482 7.40 8.39 -28.91
CA LYS A 482 7.12 9.03 -30.21
C LYS A 482 5.73 8.62 -30.67
N ILE A 483 4.91 9.61 -31.04
CA ILE A 483 3.54 9.41 -31.47
C ILE A 483 3.40 9.84 -32.92
N PHE A 484 2.86 8.98 -33.75
CA PHE A 484 2.49 9.25 -35.14
C PHE A 484 1.00 9.39 -35.27
N SER A 485 0.55 10.38 -36.04
CA SER A 485 -0.85 10.49 -36.45
C SER A 485 -1.01 10.10 -37.91
N PHE A 486 -1.87 9.12 -38.20
CA PHE A 486 -2.17 8.71 -39.57
C PHE A 486 -2.97 9.77 -40.35
N ARG A 487 -3.63 10.71 -39.65
CA ARG A 487 -4.42 11.76 -40.29
C ARG A 487 -3.55 12.93 -40.76
N SER A 488 -2.62 13.38 -39.93
CA SER A 488 -1.75 14.52 -40.25
C SER A 488 -0.40 14.11 -40.82
N TYR A 489 -0.04 12.82 -40.76
CA TYR A 489 1.28 12.30 -41.12
C TYR A 489 2.43 12.98 -40.35
N LEU A 490 2.14 13.56 -39.18
CA LEU A 490 3.11 14.22 -38.32
C LEU A 490 3.48 13.35 -37.12
N TRP A 491 4.72 13.54 -36.67
CA TRP A 491 5.25 12.93 -35.46
C TRP A 491 5.35 13.94 -34.34
N LYS A 492 5.09 13.47 -33.12
CA LYS A 492 5.29 14.22 -31.87
C LYS A 492 6.15 13.40 -30.93
N THR A 493 7.04 14.06 -30.20
CA THR A 493 7.92 13.41 -29.23
C THR A 493 7.54 13.88 -27.83
N CYS A 494 7.16 12.94 -26.97
CA CYS A 494 6.88 13.16 -25.56
C CYS A 494 8.12 12.72 -24.77
N LEU A 495 8.85 13.67 -24.19
CA LEU A 495 10.08 13.39 -23.43
C LEU A 495 9.78 13.21 -21.95
N LEU A 496 10.42 12.21 -21.34
CA LEU A 496 10.37 12.03 -19.89
C LEU A 496 11.28 13.04 -19.17
N PRO A 497 10.98 13.37 -17.90
CA PRO A 497 11.86 14.18 -17.07
C PRO A 497 13.28 13.59 -16.99
N GLY A 498 14.32 14.43 -16.88
CA GLY A 498 15.71 14.06 -17.15
C GLY A 498 16.31 12.89 -16.36
N SER A 499 15.76 12.56 -15.19
CA SER A 499 16.18 11.41 -14.36
C SER A 499 15.43 10.11 -14.67
N VAL A 500 14.34 10.18 -15.43
CA VAL A 500 13.40 9.07 -15.67
C VAL A 500 13.56 8.56 -17.09
N ARG A 501 13.65 7.23 -17.24
CA ARG A 501 13.89 6.58 -18.53
C ARG A 501 13.11 5.29 -18.62
N ASN A 502 12.74 4.91 -19.84
CA ASN A 502 12.15 3.61 -20.11
C ASN A 502 13.25 2.53 -20.03
N ILE A 503 13.00 1.45 -19.28
CA ILE A 503 13.94 0.33 -19.11
C ILE A 503 13.29 -0.93 -19.67
N MET A 504 13.98 -1.60 -20.58
CA MET A 504 13.59 -2.92 -21.08
C MET A 504 13.96 -3.99 -20.03
N SER A 505 12.98 -4.79 -19.57
CA SER A 505 13.19 -5.82 -18.55
C SER A 505 13.01 -7.23 -19.13
N GLY A 506 14.05 -7.77 -19.76
CA GLY A 506 14.16 -9.19 -20.15
C GLY A 506 12.99 -9.79 -20.96
N TYR A 507 12.93 -11.13 -21.01
CA TYR A 507 11.95 -11.95 -21.77
C TYR A 507 10.48 -11.82 -21.33
N LYS A 508 10.19 -11.02 -20.30
CA LYS A 508 8.82 -10.76 -19.86
C LYS A 508 8.34 -9.54 -20.63
N ARG A 509 7.43 -9.77 -21.58
CA ARG A 509 6.73 -8.73 -22.34
C ARG A 509 6.39 -7.58 -21.39
N LEU A 510 6.73 -6.35 -21.80
CA LEU A 510 6.41 -5.14 -21.05
C LEU A 510 4.90 -5.13 -20.82
N THR A 511 4.48 -5.50 -19.62
CA THR A 511 3.12 -5.30 -19.15
C THR A 511 2.86 -3.80 -19.28
N TYR A 512 1.86 -3.48 -20.10
CA TYR A 512 1.48 -2.15 -20.59
C TYR A 512 1.97 -1.00 -19.70
N THR A 513 3.15 -0.44 -20.01
CA THR A 513 3.69 0.72 -19.29
C THR A 513 3.25 2.04 -19.92
N ALA A 514 2.50 1.99 -21.02
CA ALA A 514 1.91 3.16 -21.63
C ALA A 514 0.63 2.80 -22.39
N ALA A 515 -0.36 3.68 -22.36
CA ALA A 515 -1.65 3.51 -23.01
C ALA A 515 -2.19 4.85 -23.52
N PHE A 516 -2.99 4.80 -24.59
CA PHE A 516 -3.77 5.93 -25.05
C PHE A 516 -5.03 6.07 -24.20
N SER A 517 -5.41 7.32 -23.92
CA SER A 517 -6.77 7.64 -23.50
C SER A 517 -7.77 7.23 -24.60
N GLN A 518 -9.01 6.93 -24.20
CA GLN A 518 -10.02 6.43 -25.13
C GLN A 518 -10.43 7.48 -26.18
N ASP A 519 -10.35 8.77 -25.83
CA ASP A 519 -10.57 9.89 -26.76
C ASP A 519 -9.32 10.29 -27.57
N ASN A 520 -8.19 9.58 -27.38
CA ASN A 520 -6.90 9.89 -27.99
C ASN A 520 -6.38 11.31 -27.73
N ARG A 521 -6.81 11.96 -26.64
CA ARG A 521 -6.31 13.30 -26.27
C ARG A 521 -5.03 13.24 -25.46
N TYR A 522 -4.97 12.28 -24.55
CA TYR A 522 -3.87 12.06 -23.62
C TYR A 522 -3.14 10.74 -23.88
N LEU A 523 -1.83 10.78 -23.70
CA LEU A 523 -0.96 9.61 -23.57
C LEU A 523 -0.64 9.42 -22.09
N ILE A 524 -0.84 8.21 -21.58
CA ILE A 524 -0.55 7.86 -20.19
C ILE A 524 0.65 6.93 -20.17
N ALA A 525 1.68 7.29 -19.41
CA ALA A 525 2.89 6.51 -19.24
C ALA A 525 3.09 6.20 -17.75
N CYS A 526 3.18 4.92 -17.42
CA CYS A 526 3.38 4.40 -16.08
C CYS A 526 4.82 3.90 -15.93
N ILE A 527 5.62 4.61 -15.16
CA ILE A 527 7.04 4.29 -14.95
C ILE A 527 7.31 4.19 -13.47
N LYS A 528 7.82 3.03 -13.03
CA LYS A 528 7.98 2.69 -11.61
C LYS A 528 6.64 2.84 -10.86
N SER A 529 6.52 3.81 -9.96
CA SER A 529 5.35 4.13 -9.13
C SER A 529 4.51 5.30 -9.67
N THR A 530 5.05 6.05 -10.63
CA THR A 530 4.51 7.34 -11.04
C THR A 530 3.80 7.21 -12.38
N VAL A 531 2.71 7.96 -12.53
CA VAL A 531 1.95 8.10 -13.76
C VAL A 531 2.24 9.47 -14.35
N TYR A 532 2.65 9.48 -15.62
CA TYR A 532 2.88 10.66 -16.43
C TYR A 532 1.76 10.79 -17.47
N VAL A 533 1.18 11.97 -17.58
CA VAL A 533 0.11 12.28 -18.53
C VAL A 533 0.63 13.32 -19.52
N PHE A 534 0.68 12.94 -20.79
CA PHE A 534 1.11 13.81 -21.89
C PHE A 534 -0.08 14.19 -22.77
N GLU A 535 -0.10 15.42 -23.27
CA GLU A 535 -1.08 15.83 -24.28
C GLU A 535 -0.56 15.49 -25.68
N ILE A 536 -1.36 14.75 -26.45
CA ILE A 536 -0.93 14.21 -27.74
C ILE A 536 -0.77 15.30 -28.80
N GLN A 537 -1.56 16.38 -28.70
CA GLN A 537 -1.55 17.48 -29.66
C GLN A 537 -0.19 18.20 -29.71
N TRP A 538 0.39 18.47 -28.54
CA TRP A 538 1.64 19.22 -28.41
C TRP A 538 2.84 18.35 -28.05
N GLY A 539 2.63 17.21 -27.39
CA GLY A 539 3.68 16.34 -26.85
C GLY A 539 4.19 16.77 -25.47
N ASP A 540 3.50 17.71 -24.84
CA ASP A 540 3.90 18.29 -23.56
C ASP A 540 3.41 17.44 -22.38
N LEU A 541 4.22 17.43 -21.31
CA LEU A 541 3.85 16.81 -20.05
C LEU A 541 2.81 17.69 -19.34
N VAL A 542 1.59 17.18 -19.20
CA VAL A 542 0.48 17.90 -18.55
C VAL A 542 0.50 17.73 -17.05
N ALA A 543 0.70 16.50 -16.59
CA ALA A 543 0.63 16.15 -15.19
C ALA A 543 1.51 14.94 -14.88
N SER A 544 2.00 14.89 -13.65
CA SER A 544 2.64 13.71 -13.07
C SER A 544 2.16 13.53 -11.64
N PHE A 545 1.73 12.32 -11.29
CA PHE A 545 1.30 12.00 -9.94
C PHE A 545 1.77 10.60 -9.52
N ASP A 546 2.08 10.46 -8.24
CA ASP A 546 2.49 9.18 -7.66
C ASP A 546 1.27 8.31 -7.41
N SER A 547 1.26 7.16 -8.08
CA SER A 547 0.08 6.32 -8.15
C SER A 547 0.12 5.22 -7.09
N HIS A 548 1.22 4.46 -7.03
CA HIS A 548 1.32 3.28 -6.18
C HIS A 548 2.58 3.32 -5.31
N PHE A 549 2.51 2.74 -4.11
CA PHE A 549 3.70 2.53 -3.28
C PHE A 549 4.46 1.28 -3.74
N GLY A 550 5.15 1.42 -4.87
CA GLY A 550 5.83 0.34 -5.56
C GLY A 550 5.58 0.37 -7.06
N ARG A 551 6.00 -0.69 -7.76
CA ARG A 551 5.90 -0.74 -9.23
C ARG A 551 4.45 -0.93 -9.68
N ILE A 552 4.03 -0.14 -10.65
CA ILE A 552 2.79 -0.32 -11.41
C ILE A 552 2.95 -1.55 -12.30
N LEU A 553 1.98 -2.46 -12.24
CA LEU A 553 1.99 -3.72 -12.97
C LEU A 553 1.17 -3.62 -14.25
N VAL A 554 -0.05 -3.10 -14.19
CA VAL A 554 -0.94 -2.95 -15.36
C VAL A 554 -1.61 -1.58 -15.33
N VAL A 555 -1.71 -0.96 -16.51
CA VAL A 555 -2.54 0.23 -16.77
C VAL A 555 -3.60 -0.06 -17.83
N LYS A 556 -4.81 0.43 -17.61
CA LYS A 556 -5.92 0.44 -18.57
C LYS A 556 -6.59 1.82 -18.56
N CYS A 557 -7.09 2.23 -19.72
CA CYS A 557 -7.84 3.47 -19.86
C CYS A 557 -9.31 3.15 -20.09
N LEU A 558 -10.18 4.03 -19.62
CA LEU A 558 -11.62 3.92 -19.78
C LEU A 558 -12.19 5.30 -20.09
N SER A 559 -13.21 5.37 -20.94
CA SER A 559 -14.11 6.53 -20.97
C SER A 559 -15.44 6.11 -20.35
N ALA A 560 -15.88 6.83 -19.32
CA ALA A 560 -17.13 6.55 -18.63
C ALA A 560 -17.83 7.86 -18.21
N GLY A 561 -19.16 7.81 -18.09
CA GLY A 561 -20.01 8.96 -17.74
C GLY A 561 -20.71 9.60 -18.95
N SER A 562 -21.81 10.31 -18.71
CA SER A 562 -22.61 11.01 -19.74
C SER A 562 -21.83 12.14 -20.44
N THR A 563 -20.76 12.61 -19.81
CA THR A 563 -19.86 13.67 -20.26
C THR A 563 -18.60 13.15 -20.97
N GLY A 564 -18.38 11.82 -21.02
CA GLY A 564 -17.21 11.22 -21.66
C GLY A 564 -15.89 11.42 -20.91
N ASN A 565 -15.91 11.42 -19.57
CA ASN A 565 -14.70 11.59 -18.76
C ASN A 565 -13.70 10.46 -19.02
N ASN A 566 -12.40 10.80 -19.08
CA ASN A 566 -11.32 9.83 -19.24
C ASN A 566 -10.80 9.40 -17.87
N TYR A 567 -10.95 8.12 -17.58
CA TYR A 567 -10.40 7.47 -16.40
C TYR A 567 -9.18 6.62 -16.74
N VAL A 568 -8.23 6.57 -15.81
CA VAL A 568 -7.09 5.66 -15.84
C VAL A 568 -7.19 4.70 -14.67
N ILE A 569 -6.98 3.43 -14.92
CA ILE A 569 -6.99 2.39 -13.90
C ILE A 569 -5.60 1.78 -13.84
N THR A 570 -5.00 1.82 -12.65
CA THR A 570 -3.66 1.32 -12.38
C THR A 570 -3.71 0.23 -11.32
N THR A 571 -2.83 -0.77 -11.45
CA THR A 571 -2.62 -1.82 -10.45
C THR A 571 -1.19 -1.84 -9.97
N GLY A 572 -0.98 -2.09 -8.69
CA GLY A 572 0.34 -2.02 -8.07
C GLY A 572 0.78 -3.28 -7.33
N ILE A 573 2.08 -3.34 -7.04
CA ILE A 573 2.67 -4.29 -6.07
C ILE A 573 2.09 -4.07 -4.66
N ASP A 574 1.62 -2.85 -4.36
CA ASP A 574 0.98 -2.47 -3.10
C ASP A 574 -0.39 -3.13 -2.86
N LYS A 575 -0.82 -4.04 -3.75
CA LYS A 575 -2.08 -4.83 -3.67
C LYS A 575 -3.34 -4.01 -3.91
N THR A 576 -3.18 -2.77 -4.34
CA THR A 576 -4.28 -1.85 -4.59
C THR A 576 -4.53 -1.71 -6.09
N THR A 577 -5.78 -1.43 -6.44
CA THR A 577 -6.16 -0.96 -7.77
C THR A 577 -6.71 0.44 -7.64
N LYS A 578 -6.14 1.41 -8.35
CA LYS A 578 -6.52 2.82 -8.24
C LYS A 578 -7.15 3.31 -9.53
N VAL A 579 -8.21 4.10 -9.39
CA VAL A 579 -8.93 4.73 -10.50
C VAL A 579 -8.71 6.24 -10.41
N TRP A 580 -8.26 6.82 -11.52
CA TRP A 580 -7.85 8.21 -11.63
C TRP A 580 -8.72 8.94 -12.66
N ASP A 581 -9.22 10.12 -12.34
CA ASP A 581 -9.88 11.03 -13.29
C ASP A 581 -8.84 11.97 -13.91
N LEU A 582 -8.73 11.94 -15.24
CA LEU A 582 -7.79 12.80 -15.96
C LEU A 582 -8.24 14.25 -16.07
N GLN A 583 -9.53 14.56 -15.89
CA GLN A 583 -9.98 15.96 -15.88
C GLN A 583 -9.39 16.72 -14.71
N ASN A 584 -9.32 16.07 -13.55
CA ASN A 584 -8.71 16.61 -12.33
C ASN A 584 -7.19 16.42 -12.29
N ALA A 585 -6.56 15.87 -13.33
CA ALA A 585 -5.10 15.66 -13.35
C ALA A 585 -4.30 16.97 -13.29
N LYS A 586 -4.91 18.09 -13.70
CA LYS A 586 -4.31 19.43 -13.57
C LYS A 586 -4.51 20.05 -12.19
N GLU A 587 -5.46 19.54 -11.39
CA GLU A 587 -5.68 20.05 -10.04
C GLU A 587 -4.54 19.59 -9.13
N LYS A 588 -3.96 20.53 -8.38
CA LYS A 588 -2.90 20.20 -7.43
C LYS A 588 -3.52 19.42 -6.27
N SER A 589 -3.29 18.11 -6.24
CA SER A 589 -3.53 17.32 -5.03
C SER A 589 -2.61 17.84 -3.92
N ILE A 590 -3.17 18.07 -2.73
CA ILE A 590 -2.39 18.41 -1.55
C ILE A 590 -1.55 17.17 -1.21
N SER A 591 -0.24 17.25 -1.44
CA SER A 591 0.67 16.12 -1.23
C SER A 591 0.90 15.89 0.26
N ILE A 592 0.85 14.62 0.65
CA ILE A 592 1.28 14.19 1.98
C ILE A 592 2.78 13.99 1.89
N ALA A 593 3.52 14.47 2.88
CA ALA A 593 4.95 14.19 2.95
C ALA A 593 5.16 12.69 3.25
N GLN A 594 5.80 11.97 2.32
CA GLN A 594 6.06 10.54 2.41
C GLN A 594 7.51 10.27 2.00
N LEU A 595 8.10 9.23 2.58
CA LEU A 595 9.40 8.69 2.17
C LEU A 595 9.22 7.77 0.95
N ASP A 596 10.25 7.67 0.12
CA ASP A 596 10.21 6.82 -1.09
C ASP A 596 10.12 5.32 -0.80
N LYS A 597 10.42 4.92 0.44
CA LYS A 597 10.48 3.53 0.92
C LYS A 597 9.91 3.40 2.32
N CYS A 598 9.73 2.14 2.74
CA CYS A 598 9.14 1.83 4.02
C CYS A 598 9.95 2.43 5.17
N ILE A 599 9.25 2.94 6.17
CA ILE A 599 9.87 3.43 7.40
C ILE A 599 10.40 2.22 8.16
N GLU A 600 11.71 2.21 8.41
CA GLU A 600 12.37 1.16 9.18
C GLU A 600 12.53 1.56 10.64
N MET A 601 12.89 2.83 10.90
CA MET A 601 13.09 3.39 12.22
C MET A 601 12.53 4.83 12.30
N MET A 602 12.09 5.23 13.48
CA MET A 602 11.50 6.52 13.79
C MET A 602 11.89 6.93 15.22
N HIS A 603 12.27 8.20 15.37
CA HIS A 603 12.55 8.83 16.66
C HIS A 603 11.81 10.16 16.76
N ILE A 604 11.51 10.58 17.98
CA ILE A 604 10.77 11.82 18.26
C ILE A 604 11.55 12.62 19.30
N SER A 605 11.67 13.93 19.09
CA SER A 605 12.05 14.88 20.13
C SER A 605 10.83 15.71 20.53
N THR A 606 10.48 15.68 21.82
CA THR A 606 9.36 16.47 22.35
C THR A 606 9.69 17.94 22.54
N GLU A 607 10.96 18.26 22.75
CA GLU A 607 11.42 19.64 23.02
C GLU A 607 11.35 20.49 21.75
N THR A 608 11.96 20.01 20.66
CA THR A 608 11.94 20.69 19.36
C THR A 608 10.72 20.35 18.51
N LYS A 609 9.90 19.38 18.96
CA LYS A 609 8.72 18.86 18.25
C LYS A 609 9.05 18.31 16.87
N LEU A 610 10.17 17.59 16.76
CA LEU A 610 10.65 17.00 15.51
C LEU A 610 10.45 15.48 15.51
N ILE A 611 10.14 14.95 14.33
CA ILE A 611 10.16 13.52 14.03
C ILE A 611 11.31 13.27 13.07
N MET A 612 12.17 12.31 13.41
CA MET A 612 13.17 11.78 12.51
C MET A 612 12.70 10.42 12.02
N ALA A 613 12.54 10.26 10.71
CA ALA A 613 12.12 9.01 10.10
C ALA A 613 13.17 8.52 9.10
N GLN A 614 13.53 7.25 9.25
CA GLN A 614 14.52 6.56 8.46
C GLN A 614 13.82 5.57 7.52
N SER A 615 14.09 5.70 6.23
CA SER A 615 13.93 4.63 5.25
C SER A 615 15.30 4.04 4.90
N ARG A 616 15.30 2.94 4.14
CA ARG A 616 16.55 2.32 3.68
C ARG A 616 17.48 3.27 2.92
N THR A 617 16.95 4.33 2.30
CA THR A 617 17.73 5.24 1.42
C THR A 617 17.66 6.70 1.80
N GLN A 618 16.81 7.09 2.74
CA GLN A 618 16.58 8.49 3.13
C GLN A 618 16.43 8.58 4.64
N LEU A 619 17.01 9.63 5.22
CA LEU A 619 16.78 10.05 6.60
C LEU A 619 16.16 11.44 6.56
N CYS A 620 14.88 11.55 6.91
CA CYS A 620 14.13 12.80 6.80
C CYS A 620 13.65 13.29 8.16
N LEU A 621 13.59 14.62 8.29
CA LEU A 621 13.06 15.32 9.44
C LEU A 621 11.68 15.90 9.09
N PHE A 622 10.75 15.77 10.03
CA PHE A 622 9.38 16.27 9.91
C PHE A 622 9.05 17.09 11.15
N ASP A 623 8.31 18.18 10.96
CA ASP A 623 7.73 18.92 12.08
C ASP A 623 6.45 18.22 12.55
N MET A 624 6.34 17.93 13.86
CA MET A 624 5.17 17.28 14.45
C MET A 624 3.88 18.08 14.29
N ARG A 625 3.97 19.41 14.23
CA ARG A 625 2.79 20.28 14.22
C ARG A 625 2.19 20.44 12.83
N SER A 626 3.03 20.67 11.83
CA SER A 626 2.60 20.87 10.45
C SER A 626 2.53 19.56 9.66
N GLY A 627 3.32 18.55 10.03
CA GLY A 627 3.47 17.32 9.26
C GLY A 627 4.29 17.49 7.98
N ILE A 628 4.89 18.67 7.78
CA ILE A 628 5.68 18.99 6.60
C ILE A 628 7.10 18.46 6.82
N MET A 629 7.69 17.91 5.77
CA MET A 629 9.10 17.52 5.76
C MET A 629 9.96 18.79 5.83
N THR A 630 10.71 18.95 6.91
CA THR A 630 11.56 20.13 7.12
C THR A 630 12.85 20.02 6.32
N GLY A 631 13.46 18.83 6.25
CA GLY A 631 14.68 18.58 5.49
C GLY A 631 15.10 17.11 5.47
N GLN A 632 16.08 16.79 4.62
CA GLN A 632 16.72 15.48 4.54
C GLN A 632 18.16 15.58 5.05
N LEU A 633 18.58 14.60 5.86
CA LEU A 633 19.94 14.46 6.35
C LEU A 633 20.68 13.45 5.48
N SER A 634 21.78 13.85 4.85
CA SER A 634 22.64 12.95 4.08
C SER A 634 24.08 13.43 4.08
N SER A 635 25.05 12.54 4.34
CA SER A 635 26.46 12.87 4.14
C SER A 635 26.87 12.76 2.68
N ASN A 636 26.29 11.80 1.93
CA ASN A 636 26.61 11.56 0.53
C ASN A 636 25.49 11.98 -0.42
N PRO A 637 25.78 12.86 -1.40
CA PRO A 637 24.79 13.31 -2.38
C PRO A 637 24.36 12.21 -3.36
N HIS A 638 25.14 11.12 -3.49
CA HIS A 638 24.81 9.97 -4.34
C HIS A 638 23.86 8.95 -3.68
N GLY A 639 23.44 9.22 -2.44
CA GLY A 639 22.53 8.39 -1.66
C GLY A 639 23.28 7.38 -0.78
N SER A 640 22.82 7.28 0.48
CA SER A 640 23.36 6.35 1.47
C SER A 640 22.37 5.25 1.82
N ILE A 641 22.86 4.14 2.35
CA ILE A 641 22.03 3.08 2.95
C ILE A 641 22.11 3.23 4.46
N TYR A 642 21.01 3.61 5.10
CA TYR A 642 20.94 3.78 6.55
C TYR A 642 20.62 2.44 7.22
N GLN A 643 21.38 2.07 8.25
CA GLN A 643 21.18 0.83 9.01
C GLN A 643 20.54 1.08 10.36
N CYS A 644 21.05 2.05 11.11
CA CYS A 644 20.55 2.42 12.43
C CYS A 644 20.70 3.91 12.66
N THR A 645 19.79 4.48 13.43
CA THR A 645 19.73 5.89 13.76
C THR A 645 19.43 6.09 15.24
N ALA A 646 19.78 7.25 15.77
CA ALA A 646 19.45 7.72 17.10
C ALA A 646 19.27 9.24 17.07
N LEU A 647 18.35 9.75 17.89
CA LEU A 647 18.05 11.18 18.03
C LEU A 647 18.14 11.53 19.52
N CYS A 648 18.87 12.59 19.86
CA CYS A 648 18.89 13.11 21.22
C CYS A 648 17.53 13.72 21.58
N ALA A 649 17.08 13.59 22.83
CA ALA A 649 15.83 14.16 23.34
C ALA A 649 15.76 15.68 23.15
N ASN A 650 16.91 16.36 23.25
CA ASN A 650 17.03 17.80 22.97
C ASN A 650 16.76 18.17 21.51
N GLY A 651 16.79 17.20 20.58
CA GLY A 651 16.53 17.39 19.16
C GLY A 651 17.55 18.28 18.43
N LEU A 652 18.74 18.49 19.01
CA LEU A 652 19.83 19.27 18.40
C LEU A 652 20.76 18.39 17.56
N PHE A 653 21.03 17.17 18.01
CA PHE A 653 21.93 16.24 17.34
C PHE A 653 21.23 14.91 17.02
N ALA A 654 21.62 14.33 15.89
CA ALA A 654 21.23 12.98 15.49
C ALA A 654 22.47 12.19 15.07
N ALA A 655 22.44 10.88 15.29
CA ALA A 655 23.48 9.97 14.84
C ALA A 655 22.91 8.92 13.89
N SER A 656 23.67 8.55 12.87
CA SER A 656 23.31 7.48 11.96
C SER A 656 24.51 6.64 11.54
N ALA A 657 24.25 5.36 11.27
CA ALA A 657 25.19 4.52 10.56
C ALA A 657 24.71 4.37 9.11
N GLU A 658 25.52 4.87 8.18
CA GLU A 658 25.17 4.97 6.76
C GLU A 658 26.30 4.46 5.87
N SER A 659 26.00 3.56 4.93
CA SER A 659 26.94 3.05 3.90
C SER A 659 28.33 2.61 4.40
N GLY A 660 28.45 2.19 5.66
CA GLY A 660 29.73 1.82 6.28
C GLY A 660 30.51 2.97 6.92
N ASN A 661 29.84 4.10 7.16
CA ASN A 661 30.30 5.21 7.97
C ASN A 661 29.36 5.40 9.18
N PHE A 662 29.91 5.87 10.28
CA PHE A 662 29.17 6.45 11.39
C PHE A 662 29.21 7.97 11.28
N VAL A 663 28.05 8.61 11.39
CA VAL A 663 27.89 10.04 11.16
C VAL A 663 27.05 10.68 12.27
N ILE A 664 27.51 11.82 12.76
CA ILE A 664 26.75 12.70 13.66
C ILE A 664 26.34 13.94 12.87
N TYR A 665 25.08 14.33 13.02
CA TYR A 665 24.43 15.44 12.35
C TYR A 665 24.07 16.51 13.35
N ASP A 666 24.33 17.76 12.99
CA ASP A 666 23.69 18.93 13.57
C ASP A 666 22.36 19.16 12.84
N ILE A 667 21.26 19.16 13.60
CA ILE A 667 19.90 19.25 13.07
C ILE A 667 19.55 20.69 12.69
N GLU A 668 20.06 21.69 13.40
CA GLU A 668 19.80 23.10 13.10
C GLU A 668 20.48 23.50 11.79
N GLU A 669 21.77 23.17 11.65
CA GLU A 669 22.53 23.46 10.43
C GLU A 669 22.26 22.48 9.28
N ARG A 670 21.71 21.30 9.58
CA ARG A 670 21.50 20.19 8.63
C ARG A 670 22.79 19.72 7.96
N LYS A 671 23.90 19.81 8.67
CA LYS A 671 25.23 19.38 8.21
C LYS A 671 25.73 18.23 9.07
N THR A 672 26.68 17.49 8.51
CA THR A 672 27.43 16.48 9.25
C THR A 672 28.43 17.18 10.16
N SER A 673 28.33 16.97 11.48
CA SER A 673 29.34 17.45 12.43
C SER A 673 30.56 16.54 12.43
N PHE A 674 30.34 15.22 12.37
CA PHE A 674 31.39 14.21 12.44
C PHE A 674 31.11 13.03 11.51
N ILE A 675 32.15 12.50 10.86
CA ILE A 675 32.08 11.33 9.98
C ILE A 675 33.29 10.44 10.27
N THR A 676 33.06 9.13 10.50
CA THR A 676 34.13 8.13 10.63
C THR A 676 33.75 6.83 9.91
N PRO A 677 34.68 6.17 9.19
CA PRO A 677 34.41 4.89 8.54
C PRO A 677 34.26 3.76 9.58
N LEU A 678 33.06 3.17 9.64
CA LEU A 678 32.71 2.05 10.52
C LEU A 678 31.71 1.15 9.79
N LYS A 679 32.13 -0.05 9.38
CA LYS A 679 31.23 -0.98 8.69
C LYS A 679 30.50 -1.88 9.67
N SER A 680 29.40 -2.45 9.19
CA SER A 680 28.61 -3.47 9.91
C SER A 680 28.16 -3.01 11.30
N VAL A 681 27.76 -1.74 11.42
CA VAL A 681 27.12 -1.23 12.64
C VAL A 681 25.70 -1.78 12.69
N PHE A 682 25.31 -2.35 13.84
CA PHE A 682 23.97 -2.93 14.00
C PHE A 682 23.13 -2.27 15.10
N GLN A 683 23.75 -1.49 15.99
CA GLN A 683 23.05 -0.79 17.05
C GLN A 683 23.78 0.52 17.43
N LEU A 684 22.97 1.54 17.67
CA LEU A 684 23.36 2.81 18.28
C LEU A 684 22.59 2.96 19.60
N LEU A 685 23.26 3.37 20.67
CA LEU A 685 22.66 3.56 21.98
C LEU A 685 23.17 4.86 22.61
N LEU A 686 22.27 5.82 22.83
CA LEU A 686 22.57 7.04 23.59
C LEU A 686 22.66 6.70 25.08
N HIS A 687 23.64 7.27 25.78
CA HIS A 687 23.84 7.06 27.22
C HIS A 687 24.48 8.27 27.90
N SER A 688 24.59 8.23 29.24
CA SER A 688 25.20 9.27 30.05
C SER A 688 24.50 10.62 29.85
N ALA A 689 23.18 10.62 30.06
CA ALA A 689 22.31 11.77 29.78
C ALA A 689 22.44 12.29 28.33
N GLU A 690 22.64 11.37 27.38
CA GLU A 690 22.71 11.64 25.92
C GLU A 690 23.89 12.51 25.47
N THR A 691 24.93 12.63 26.30
CA THR A 691 26.20 13.28 25.94
C THR A 691 27.13 12.34 25.18
N MET A 692 26.88 11.03 25.24
CA MET A 692 27.68 10.00 24.60
C MET A 692 26.80 9.02 23.82
N ILE A 693 27.40 8.38 22.83
CA ILE A 693 26.76 7.34 22.02
C ILE A 693 27.65 6.12 21.88
N LEU A 694 27.10 4.96 22.27
CA LEU A 694 27.73 3.67 22.08
C LEU A 694 27.36 3.11 20.70
N VAL A 695 28.39 2.88 19.89
CA VAL A 695 28.30 2.32 18.54
C VAL A 695 28.79 0.87 18.55
N LEU A 696 27.93 -0.06 18.13
CA LEU A 696 28.25 -1.49 18.13
C LEU A 696 28.48 -2.00 16.71
N THR A 697 29.69 -2.53 16.45
CA THR A 697 30.12 -3.07 15.16
C THR A 697 30.68 -4.48 15.27
N THR A 698 30.46 -5.29 14.24
CA THR A 698 31.03 -6.64 14.11
C THR A 698 32.36 -6.67 13.34
N GLU A 699 32.92 -5.54 12.94
CA GLU A 699 34.17 -5.46 12.18
C GLU A 699 35.39 -5.58 13.11
N LEU A 700 36.30 -6.51 12.79
CA LEU A 700 37.63 -6.62 13.39
C LEU A 700 38.63 -5.88 12.47
N VAL A 701 38.87 -4.59 12.74
CA VAL A 701 39.98 -3.88 12.09
C VAL A 701 41.21 -3.98 12.99
N ALA A 702 42.32 -4.50 12.46
CA ALA A 702 43.63 -4.39 13.11
C ALA A 702 44.04 -2.91 13.12
N LEU A 703 44.07 -2.29 14.29
CA LEU A 703 44.53 -0.90 14.44
C LEU A 703 46.02 -0.81 14.14
N THR A 704 46.39 -0.24 12.99
CA THR A 704 47.70 0.37 12.79
C THR A 704 47.62 1.84 13.21
N THR A 705 47.82 2.12 14.49
CA THR A 705 48.21 3.45 14.97
C THR A 705 49.52 3.32 15.74
N GLY A 706 50.51 4.08 15.28
CA GLY A 706 51.87 4.05 15.80
C GLY A 706 51.92 4.52 17.25
N SER A 707 52.00 3.58 18.18
CA SER A 707 52.88 3.65 19.33
C SER A 707 53.08 2.24 19.88
N SER A 708 54.33 1.95 20.19
CA SER A 708 54.88 0.68 20.65
C SER A 708 54.08 0.00 21.77
N ALA A 709 53.30 -1.03 21.42
CA ALA A 709 53.13 -2.25 22.22
C ALA A 709 52.46 -3.33 21.35
N LEU A 710 53.27 -4.24 20.80
CA LEU A 710 52.78 -5.51 20.26
C LEU A 710 52.14 -6.31 21.41
N ILE A 711 50.81 -6.34 21.48
CA ILE A 711 50.10 -7.44 22.12
C ILE A 711 49.77 -8.45 21.02
N ASP A 712 50.79 -9.23 20.66
CA ASP A 712 50.62 -10.50 19.97
C ASP A 712 49.96 -11.49 20.95
N THR A 713 48.64 -11.40 21.08
CA THR A 713 47.86 -12.59 21.35
C THR A 713 46.71 -12.62 20.36
N PRO A 714 46.63 -13.60 19.44
CA PRO A 714 45.41 -13.84 18.72
C PRO A 714 44.36 -14.11 19.79
N VAL A 715 43.37 -13.22 19.93
CA VAL A 715 42.22 -13.49 20.80
C VAL A 715 41.66 -14.81 20.30
N ASN A 716 41.82 -15.86 21.11
CA ASN A 716 41.36 -17.21 20.82
C ASN A 716 39.86 -17.14 20.53
N THR A 717 39.50 -17.01 19.26
CA THR A 717 38.13 -17.15 18.79
C THR A 717 37.79 -18.60 18.96
N SER A 718 37.00 -18.91 19.99
CA SER A 718 36.25 -20.16 20.01
C SER A 718 35.52 -20.31 18.66
N PRO A 719 35.44 -21.51 18.07
CA PRO A 719 34.85 -21.70 16.73
C PRO A 719 33.41 -21.17 16.58
N ASN A 720 32.72 -20.89 17.69
CA ASN A 720 31.34 -20.39 17.77
C ASN A 720 31.20 -18.91 18.21
N GLY A 721 32.29 -18.19 18.52
CA GLY A 721 32.24 -16.81 19.02
C GLY A 721 32.45 -15.76 17.93
N GLN A 722 31.69 -14.66 17.99
CA GLN A 722 31.84 -13.44 17.19
C GLN A 722 32.25 -12.28 18.12
N THR A 723 33.45 -11.75 17.92
CA THR A 723 33.92 -10.56 18.62
C THR A 723 33.18 -9.32 18.11
N VAL A 724 32.57 -8.59 19.03
CA VAL A 724 31.91 -7.31 18.78
C VAL A 724 32.69 -6.20 19.46
N ARG A 725 32.89 -5.12 18.72
CA ARG A 725 33.57 -3.91 19.17
C ARG A 725 32.49 -2.87 19.47
N ALA A 726 32.46 -2.38 20.71
CA ALA A 726 31.59 -1.30 21.15
C ALA A 726 32.45 -0.05 21.41
N ILE A 727 32.19 1.03 20.69
CA ILE A 727 32.98 2.27 20.76
C ILE A 727 32.05 3.35 21.29
N SER A 728 32.43 4.04 22.35
CA SER A 728 31.68 5.20 22.85
C SER A 728 32.27 6.50 22.28
N TYR A 729 31.42 7.28 21.62
CA TYR A 729 31.75 8.57 21.03
C TYR A 729 31.10 9.70 21.83
N GLY A 730 31.82 10.81 22.01
CA GLY A 730 31.26 12.05 22.55
C GLY A 730 30.42 12.81 21.51
N ILE A 731 29.28 13.38 21.93
CA ILE A 731 28.45 14.26 21.09
C ILE A 731 28.69 15.71 21.55
N PRO A 732 28.96 16.67 20.66
CA PRO A 732 28.86 16.61 19.20
C PRO A 732 30.18 16.30 18.45
N ASP A 733 31.32 16.40 19.13
CA ASP A 733 32.65 16.46 18.50
C ASP A 733 33.10 15.12 17.89
N GLY A 734 32.52 13.99 18.33
CA GLY A 734 32.84 12.66 17.81
C GLY A 734 34.16 12.09 18.32
N ASP A 735 34.65 12.56 19.46
CA ASP A 735 35.86 12.01 20.09
C ASP A 735 35.60 10.60 20.65
N ILE A 736 36.56 9.68 20.46
CA ILE A 736 36.49 8.34 21.05
C ILE A 736 36.86 8.43 22.52
N ILE A 737 35.92 8.08 23.40
CA ILE A 737 36.11 8.13 24.85
C ILE A 737 36.75 6.82 25.34
N TYR A 738 36.16 5.70 24.96
CA TYR A 738 36.68 4.37 25.26
C TYR A 738 36.17 3.32 24.26
N GLU A 739 36.76 2.13 24.33
CA GLU A 739 36.40 0.99 23.49
C GLU A 739 36.28 -0.28 24.33
N ILE A 740 35.22 -1.06 24.08
CA ILE A 740 34.95 -2.35 24.70
C ILE A 740 35.02 -3.44 23.62
N LEU A 741 35.81 -4.48 23.89
CA LEU A 741 35.85 -5.70 23.08
C LEU A 741 35.08 -6.80 23.82
N ALA A 742 33.92 -7.16 23.30
CA ALA A 742 33.06 -8.19 23.87
C ALA A 742 32.97 -9.42 22.95
N ASN A 743 33.03 -10.63 23.51
CA ASN A 743 32.94 -11.86 22.71
C ASN A 743 31.52 -12.44 22.78
N MET A 744 30.71 -12.19 21.75
CA MET A 744 29.31 -12.62 21.69
C MET A 744 29.15 -13.92 20.92
N LYS A 745 28.07 -14.66 21.18
CA LYS A 745 27.74 -15.89 20.44
C LYS A 745 27.46 -15.56 18.97
N ARG A 746 28.03 -16.34 18.05
CA ARG A 746 27.81 -16.17 16.61
C ARG A 746 26.35 -16.49 16.27
N SER A 747 25.62 -15.46 15.88
CA SER A 747 24.21 -15.52 15.49
C SER A 747 24.04 -14.75 14.18
N ASN A 748 23.01 -15.10 13.39
CA ASN A 748 22.65 -14.32 12.20
C ASN A 748 22.32 -12.85 12.53
N GLN A 749 21.90 -12.57 13.78
CA GLN A 749 21.75 -11.22 14.32
C GLN A 749 22.36 -11.16 15.73
N PRO A 750 23.33 -10.27 16.01
CA PRO A 750 23.86 -10.08 17.35
C PRO A 750 22.77 -9.59 18.32
N LYS A 751 22.80 -10.08 19.56
CA LYS A 751 21.85 -9.66 20.61
C LYS A 751 22.10 -8.20 20.95
N LYS A 752 21.02 -7.42 21.09
CA LYS A 752 21.12 -5.98 21.43
C LYS A 752 21.68 -5.79 22.84
N VAL A 753 22.55 -4.80 23.00
CA VAL A 753 23.08 -4.36 24.30
C VAL A 753 22.09 -3.39 24.93
N ILE A 754 21.93 -3.46 26.26
CA ILE A 754 21.08 -2.53 27.01
C ILE A 754 21.91 -1.79 28.06
N CYS A 755 21.45 -0.58 28.41
CA CYS A 755 21.96 0.16 29.57
C CYS A 755 20.97 0.04 30.73
N THR A 756 21.44 -0.16 31.96
CA THR A 756 20.56 -0.10 33.15
C THR A 756 19.90 1.27 33.30
N ALA A 757 18.76 1.35 33.98
CA ALA A 757 17.94 2.57 34.08
C ALA A 757 18.68 3.81 34.61
N ASP A 758 19.69 3.65 35.48
CA ASP A 758 20.47 4.76 36.05
C ASP A 758 21.80 4.98 35.30
N ASP A 759 21.96 4.43 34.09
CA ASP A 759 23.21 4.44 33.32
C ASP A 759 24.42 3.87 34.09
N THR A 760 24.19 2.95 35.03
CA THR A 760 25.24 2.35 35.87
C THR A 760 26.02 1.22 35.20
N TYR A 761 25.36 0.42 34.35
CA TYR A 761 25.96 -0.74 33.70
C TYR A 761 25.44 -0.91 32.28
N PHE A 762 26.35 -1.17 31.34
CA PHE A 762 26.00 -1.84 30.08
C PHE A 762 25.99 -3.34 30.28
N VAL A 763 24.97 -3.99 29.72
CA VAL A 763 24.79 -5.44 29.85
C VAL A 763 24.98 -6.11 28.49
N PHE A 764 26.05 -6.88 28.38
CA PHE A 764 26.39 -7.70 27.22
C PHE A 764 26.10 -9.17 27.50
N ILE A 765 25.68 -9.93 26.48
CA ILE A 765 25.63 -11.40 26.55
C ILE A 765 26.89 -11.94 25.87
N GLU A 766 27.85 -12.36 26.68
CA GLU A 766 29.09 -12.96 26.20
C GLU A 766 29.07 -14.48 26.30
N GLU A 767 29.88 -15.13 25.47
CA GLU A 767 30.13 -16.57 25.54
C GLU A 767 31.54 -16.84 26.04
N LYS A 768 31.67 -17.53 27.18
CA LYS A 768 32.96 -17.94 27.75
C LYS A 768 32.93 -19.42 28.10
N LYS A 769 33.82 -20.21 27.50
CA LYS A 769 33.91 -21.68 27.69
C LYS A 769 32.57 -22.40 27.44
N ASN A 770 31.88 -22.07 26.34
CA ASN A 770 30.57 -22.63 25.94
C ASN A 770 29.41 -22.37 26.94
N ALA A 771 29.51 -21.35 27.79
CA ALA A 771 28.41 -20.88 28.63
C ALA A 771 28.10 -19.41 28.34
N GLU A 772 26.81 -19.10 28.19
CA GLU A 772 26.33 -17.71 28.09
C GLU A 772 26.42 -17.06 29.48
N LEU A 773 27.02 -15.86 29.53
CA LEU A 773 27.13 -15.05 30.73
C LEU A 773 26.76 -13.61 30.42
N LEU A 774 26.28 -12.90 31.44
CA LEU A 774 26.06 -11.46 31.34
C LEU A 774 27.35 -10.76 31.78
N ALA A 775 28.00 -10.06 30.85
CA ALA A 775 29.15 -9.22 31.15
C ALA A 775 28.68 -7.78 31.34
N LEU A 776 29.14 -7.16 32.42
CA LEU A 776 28.77 -5.80 32.79
C LEU A 776 29.96 -4.88 32.64
N TYR A 777 29.72 -3.76 31.98
CA TYR A 777 30.71 -2.71 31.78
C TYR A 777 30.18 -1.41 32.34
N ASP A 778 31.08 -0.57 32.84
CA ASP A 778 30.76 0.78 33.29
C ASP A 778 30.53 1.69 32.06
N PRO A 779 29.37 2.35 31.91
CA PRO A 779 29.08 3.25 30.79
C PRO A 779 29.94 4.52 30.75
N MET A 780 30.59 4.91 31.86
CA MET A 780 31.43 6.12 31.87
C MET A 780 32.87 5.83 31.46
N THR A 781 33.41 4.70 31.90
CA THR A 781 34.83 4.35 31.71
C THR A 781 35.07 3.25 30.69
N GLY A 782 34.05 2.45 30.37
CA GLY A 782 34.16 1.26 29.54
C GLY A 782 34.83 0.08 30.25
N GLU A 783 35.16 0.19 31.54
CA GLU A 783 35.83 -0.87 32.28
C GLU A 783 34.91 -2.05 32.55
N HIS A 784 35.48 -3.26 32.51
CA HIS A 784 34.78 -4.49 32.88
C HIS A 784 34.55 -4.53 34.39
N VAL A 785 33.29 -4.60 34.82
CA VAL A 785 32.94 -4.62 36.25
C VAL A 785 32.89 -6.05 36.78
N HIS A 786 31.93 -6.86 36.29
CA HIS A 786 31.84 -8.28 36.65
C HIS A 786 30.96 -9.07 35.69
N ASN A 787 31.10 -10.40 35.76
CA ASN A 787 30.26 -11.34 35.03
C ASN A 787 29.21 -11.98 35.95
N VAL A 788 27.99 -12.16 35.43
CA VAL A 788 26.90 -12.90 36.07
C VAL A 788 26.62 -14.16 35.25
N LYS A 789 26.75 -15.33 35.89
CA LYS A 789 26.48 -16.62 35.25
C LYS A 789 24.97 -16.81 35.08
N LEU A 790 24.52 -17.09 33.86
CA LEU A 790 23.13 -17.46 33.58
C LEU A 790 22.91 -18.92 33.96
N SER A 791 22.44 -19.18 35.18
CA SER A 791 22.12 -20.53 35.65
C SER A 791 20.80 -20.53 36.39
N TYR A 792 19.72 -20.90 35.69
CA TYR A 792 18.38 -21.03 36.28
C TYR A 792 17.59 -22.20 35.64
N PRO A 793 16.57 -22.74 36.32
CA PRO A 793 15.85 -23.94 35.88
C PRO A 793 15.15 -23.74 34.53
N ALA A 794 15.24 -24.75 33.65
CA ALA A 794 14.70 -24.72 32.30
C ALA A 794 15.15 -23.47 31.51
N TYR A 795 16.48 -23.29 31.41
CA TYR A 795 17.07 -22.26 30.57
C TYR A 795 16.71 -22.49 29.10
N LYS A 796 16.20 -21.44 28.46
CA LYS A 796 15.98 -21.35 27.02
C LYS A 796 16.77 -20.15 26.49
N GLU A 797 17.00 -20.13 25.19
CA GLU A 797 17.72 -19.03 24.57
C GLU A 797 16.99 -17.70 24.80
N ILE A 798 17.72 -16.72 25.33
CA ILE A 798 17.20 -15.38 25.62
C ILE A 798 17.00 -14.65 24.28
N THR A 799 15.76 -14.22 24.02
CA THR A 799 15.37 -13.52 22.80
C THR A 799 15.52 -12.00 22.93
N LEU A 800 15.26 -11.44 24.11
CA LEU A 800 15.27 -9.99 24.35
C LEU A 800 15.79 -9.68 25.76
N MET A 801 16.58 -8.61 25.89
CA MET A 801 16.92 -7.99 27.16
C MET A 801 16.15 -6.68 27.32
N VAL A 802 15.63 -6.44 28.51
CA VAL A 802 14.80 -5.28 28.83
C VAL A 802 15.31 -4.63 30.10
N THR A 803 15.32 -3.30 30.09
CA THR A 803 15.65 -2.46 31.23
C THR A 803 14.40 -2.29 32.09
N ILE A 804 14.54 -2.31 33.41
CA ILE A 804 13.39 -2.10 34.31
C ILE A 804 13.42 -0.65 34.78
N PRO A 805 12.43 0.19 34.39
CA PRO A 805 12.37 1.59 34.80
C PRO A 805 12.37 1.74 36.32
N GLN A 806 13.03 2.79 36.82
CA GLN A 806 13.16 3.14 38.25
C GLN A 806 13.85 2.08 39.14
N GLN A 807 14.31 0.97 38.58
CA GLN A 807 14.99 -0.11 39.32
C GLN A 807 16.36 -0.41 38.70
N PRO A 808 17.41 0.35 39.05
CA PRO A 808 18.70 0.32 38.36
C PRO A 808 19.35 -1.06 38.25
N TYR A 809 19.27 -1.85 39.30
CA TYR A 809 19.97 -3.14 39.38
C TYR A 809 19.20 -4.30 38.78
N LEU A 810 17.97 -4.08 38.33
CA LEU A 810 17.09 -5.13 37.83
C LEU A 810 17.02 -5.08 36.31
N ILE A 811 17.23 -6.24 35.68
CA ILE A 811 17.08 -6.42 34.24
C ILE A 811 16.10 -7.55 33.95
N GLY A 812 15.34 -7.41 32.88
CA GLY A 812 14.48 -8.45 32.32
C GLY A 812 15.21 -9.24 31.24
N LEU A 813 15.27 -10.56 31.39
CA LEU A 813 15.72 -11.50 30.36
C LEU A 813 14.50 -12.28 29.88
N ILE A 814 14.13 -12.12 28.62
CA ILE A 814 12.93 -12.74 28.07
C ILE A 814 13.32 -13.96 27.24
N ASP A 815 12.71 -15.09 27.55
CA ASP A 815 12.74 -16.28 26.74
C ASP A 815 11.39 -16.48 26.01
N SER A 816 11.25 -17.60 25.27
CA SER A 816 10.04 -17.89 24.49
C SER A 816 8.74 -18.06 25.31
N GLU A 817 8.83 -18.29 26.63
CA GLU A 817 7.69 -18.65 27.49
C GLU A 817 7.54 -17.78 28.75
N LYS A 818 8.65 -17.30 29.31
CA LYS A 818 8.72 -16.55 30.57
C LYS A 818 9.73 -15.41 30.47
N GLY A 819 9.50 -14.38 31.25
CA GLY A 819 10.46 -13.31 31.51
C GLY A 819 11.07 -13.49 32.88
N ILE A 820 12.39 -13.35 32.96
CA ILE A 820 13.17 -13.56 34.18
C ILE A 820 13.73 -12.22 34.60
N VAL A 821 13.39 -11.80 35.81
CA VAL A 821 13.93 -10.57 36.39
C VAL A 821 15.15 -10.94 37.21
N MET A 822 16.32 -10.44 36.78
CA MET A 822 17.60 -10.72 37.41
C MET A 822 18.15 -9.47 38.09
N ASN A 823 18.61 -9.63 39.33
CA ASN A 823 19.39 -8.60 40.00
C ASN A 823 20.86 -8.77 39.62
N VAL A 824 21.35 -7.77 38.91
CA VAL A 824 22.69 -7.71 38.33
C VAL A 824 23.76 -7.49 39.40
N ARG A 825 23.42 -6.75 40.46
CA ARG A 825 24.29 -6.46 41.59
C ARG A 825 24.43 -7.68 42.52
N ASP A 826 23.30 -8.29 42.87
CA ASP A 826 23.27 -9.47 43.74
C ASP A 826 23.60 -10.79 43.00
N LYS A 827 23.73 -10.75 41.67
CA LYS A 827 24.02 -11.90 40.80
C LYS A 827 23.03 -13.05 40.94
N ARG A 828 21.76 -12.75 41.22
CA ARG A 828 20.69 -13.75 41.45
C ARG A 828 19.42 -13.40 40.70
N VAL A 829 18.64 -14.43 40.40
CA VAL A 829 17.26 -14.26 39.90
C VAL A 829 16.41 -13.71 41.04
N HIS A 830 15.70 -12.61 40.79
CA HIS A 830 14.81 -11.98 41.76
C HIS A 830 13.42 -12.63 41.74
N PHE A 831 12.79 -12.72 40.56
CA PHE A 831 11.59 -13.51 40.32
C PHE A 831 11.42 -13.84 38.83
N THR A 832 10.44 -14.69 38.52
CA THR A 832 10.10 -15.10 37.15
C THR A 832 8.64 -14.82 36.88
N ILE A 833 8.35 -14.20 35.75
CA ILE A 833 7.00 -13.88 35.29
C ILE A 833 6.67 -14.80 34.11
N PRO A 834 5.66 -15.68 34.22
CA PRO A 834 5.19 -16.42 33.06
C PRO A 834 4.55 -15.43 32.08
N LYS A 835 4.79 -15.60 30.77
CA LYS A 835 4.10 -14.81 29.74
C LYS A 835 4.34 -13.30 29.85
N TRP A 836 5.60 -12.88 29.99
CA TRP A 836 5.98 -11.46 29.86
C TRP A 836 6.65 -11.21 28.52
N GLY A 837 6.10 -10.29 27.71
CA GLY A 837 6.64 -9.94 26.39
C GLY A 837 7.71 -8.84 26.39
N GLY A 838 8.17 -8.41 27.57
CA GLY A 838 9.21 -7.38 27.72
C GLY A 838 8.74 -5.94 27.81
N GLN A 839 7.44 -5.70 27.75
CA GLN A 839 6.88 -4.35 27.89
C GLN A 839 6.52 -4.10 29.36
N ILE A 840 6.91 -2.94 29.87
CA ILE A 840 6.72 -2.51 31.27
C ILE A 840 6.34 -1.04 31.29
N SER A 841 5.50 -0.65 32.25
CA SER A 841 5.15 0.74 32.49
C SER A 841 6.36 1.54 33.02
N SER A 842 6.37 2.85 32.78
CA SER A 842 7.48 3.73 33.20
C SER A 842 7.63 3.84 34.72
N ASP A 843 6.58 3.51 35.49
CA ASP A 843 6.61 3.40 36.95
C ASP A 843 7.10 2.02 37.46
N GLY A 844 7.37 1.07 36.55
CA GLY A 844 7.82 -0.28 36.89
C GLY A 844 6.78 -1.16 37.60
N LYS A 845 5.52 -0.73 37.66
CA LYS A 845 4.46 -1.42 38.42
C LYS A 845 3.70 -2.46 37.59
N TYR A 846 3.44 -2.16 36.31
CA TYR A 846 2.63 -3.00 35.44
C TYR A 846 3.45 -3.55 34.28
N GLY A 847 3.22 -4.82 33.95
CA GLY A 847 3.74 -5.45 32.75
C GLY A 847 2.62 -5.71 31.74
N LEU A 848 3.01 -5.86 30.48
CA LEU A 848 2.08 -6.12 29.38
C LEU A 848 2.38 -7.44 28.69
N TYR A 849 1.32 -8.20 28.41
CA TYR A 849 1.38 -9.44 27.66
C TYR A 849 0.45 -9.40 26.45
N ALA A 850 1.04 -9.47 25.26
CA ALA A 850 0.35 -9.46 23.97
C ALA A 850 0.84 -10.64 23.10
N PRO A 851 0.23 -11.83 23.21
CA PRO A 851 0.62 -12.99 22.40
C PRO A 851 0.23 -12.81 20.92
N THR A 852 1.03 -13.39 20.03
CA THR A 852 0.77 -13.41 18.57
C THR A 852 -0.50 -14.13 18.15
N ARG A 853 -1.07 -14.97 19.03
CA ARG A 853 -2.34 -15.70 18.83
C ARG A 853 -3.60 -14.89 19.17
N GLY A 854 -3.43 -13.66 19.67
CA GLY A 854 -4.51 -12.80 20.12
C GLY A 854 -4.69 -12.77 21.63
N GLY A 855 -5.09 -11.60 22.13
CA GLY A 855 -5.27 -11.29 23.54
C GLY A 855 -4.34 -10.16 24.00
N LEU A 856 -4.78 -9.41 25.01
CA LEU A 856 -4.01 -8.33 25.61
C LEU A 856 -4.31 -8.27 27.10
N GLU A 857 -3.29 -8.48 27.92
CA GLU A 857 -3.41 -8.54 29.38
C GLU A 857 -2.41 -7.59 30.04
N ILE A 858 -2.89 -6.82 31.01
CA ILE A 858 -2.07 -6.05 31.94
C ILE A 858 -1.94 -6.89 33.21
N PHE A 859 -0.71 -7.07 33.69
CA PHE A 859 -0.43 -7.80 34.92
C PHE A 859 0.43 -6.97 35.87
N ASP A 860 0.34 -7.26 37.16
CA ASP A 860 1.20 -6.66 38.18
C ASP A 860 2.61 -7.22 38.04
N PHE A 861 3.58 -6.35 37.80
CA PHE A 861 4.95 -6.76 37.50
C PHE A 861 5.62 -7.50 38.65
N ARG A 862 5.28 -7.20 39.91
CA ARG A 862 5.88 -7.85 41.09
C ARG A 862 5.33 -9.25 41.33
N ASN A 863 4.03 -9.42 41.12
CA ASN A 863 3.30 -10.64 41.50
C ASN A 863 2.99 -11.55 40.29
N GLY A 864 3.12 -11.05 39.07
CA GLY A 864 2.74 -11.76 37.83
C GLY A 864 1.24 -12.03 37.69
N LYS A 865 0.40 -11.45 38.55
CA LYS A 865 -1.07 -11.64 38.52
C LYS A 865 -1.67 -10.71 37.47
N VAL A 866 -2.57 -11.23 36.65
CA VAL A 866 -3.34 -10.42 35.70
C VAL A 866 -4.20 -9.45 36.49
N VAL A 867 -3.99 -8.16 36.25
CA VAL A 867 -4.78 -7.06 36.82
C VAL A 867 -6.00 -6.84 35.96
N ARG A 868 -5.81 -6.80 34.63
CA ARG A 868 -6.87 -6.55 33.65
C ARG A 868 -6.64 -7.30 32.35
N THR A 869 -7.73 -7.74 31.74
CA THR A 869 -7.74 -8.27 30.37
C THR A 869 -8.41 -7.23 29.48
N LEU A 870 -7.63 -6.60 28.60
CA LEU A 870 -8.11 -5.58 27.66
C LEU A 870 -8.72 -6.21 26.40
N ILE A 871 -8.07 -7.25 25.88
CA ILE A 871 -8.57 -8.02 24.75
C ILE A 871 -8.66 -9.48 25.21
N PRO A 872 -9.85 -10.09 25.16
CA PRO A 872 -9.99 -11.50 25.50
C PRO A 872 -9.21 -12.39 24.53
N LYS A 873 -8.81 -13.57 24.98
CA LYS A 873 -8.09 -14.56 24.15
C LYS A 873 -9.04 -15.20 23.14
N VAL A 874 -9.34 -14.46 22.08
CA VAL A 874 -10.03 -14.93 20.89
C VAL A 874 -8.97 -15.36 19.89
N ALA A 875 -9.20 -16.48 19.19
CA ALA A 875 -8.29 -16.92 18.13
C ALA A 875 -8.36 -15.94 16.95
N GLU A 876 -7.45 -14.96 16.94
CA GLU A 876 -7.35 -13.97 15.87
C GLU A 876 -6.37 -14.40 14.75
N GLY A 877 -5.88 -15.64 14.80
CA GLY A 877 -4.80 -16.14 13.93
C GLY A 877 -3.43 -15.91 14.55
N VAL A 878 -2.35 -16.27 13.83
CA VAL A 878 -0.96 -16.01 14.27
C VAL A 878 -0.44 -14.81 13.49
N PHE A 879 -0.42 -13.65 14.12
CA PHE A 879 0.04 -12.39 13.51
C PHE A 879 1.05 -11.68 14.44
N ASP A 880 1.95 -10.88 13.86
CA ASP A 880 2.78 -9.99 14.67
C ASP A 880 1.90 -8.92 15.31
N VAL A 881 2.17 -8.66 16.58
CA VAL A 881 1.48 -7.67 17.40
C VAL A 881 2.51 -6.71 17.97
N MET A 882 2.18 -5.43 17.98
CA MET A 882 2.95 -4.41 18.67
C MET A 882 2.07 -3.84 19.78
N ALA A 883 2.57 -3.82 21.02
CA ALA A 883 1.85 -3.25 22.13
C ALA A 883 2.82 -2.60 23.12
N PHE A 884 2.48 -1.42 23.63
CA PHE A 884 3.30 -0.68 24.59
C PHE A 884 2.46 0.32 25.40
N PHE A 885 2.98 0.75 26.54
CA PHE A 885 2.41 1.82 27.34
C PHE A 885 2.84 3.18 26.80
N THR A 886 1.98 4.19 26.90
CA THR A 886 2.45 5.58 26.75
C THR A 886 3.45 5.91 27.86
N PRO A 887 4.41 6.84 27.66
CA PRO A 887 5.38 7.21 28.69
C PRO A 887 4.76 7.66 30.03
N THR A 888 3.54 8.21 30.00
CA THR A 888 2.75 8.59 31.19
C THR A 888 1.99 7.45 31.86
N ASN A 889 1.94 6.26 31.23
CA ASN A 889 1.16 5.09 31.64
C ASN A 889 -0.37 5.27 31.67
N GLU A 890 -0.91 6.36 31.11
CA GLU A 890 -2.36 6.59 31.04
C GLU A 890 -3.04 5.69 29.99
N HIS A 891 -2.31 5.33 28.93
CA HIS A 891 -2.85 4.59 27.80
C HIS A 891 -1.98 3.39 27.40
N VAL A 892 -2.63 2.36 26.87
CA VAL A 892 -1.99 1.22 26.21
C VAL A 892 -2.37 1.22 24.75
N ILE A 893 -1.35 1.12 23.90
CA ILE A 893 -1.50 1.09 22.44
C ILE A 893 -1.29 -0.35 21.99
N TYR A 894 -2.19 -0.84 21.13
CA TYR A 894 -2.15 -2.19 20.58
C TYR A 894 -2.37 -2.15 19.07
N TYR A 895 -1.42 -2.66 18.31
CA TYR A 895 -1.51 -2.78 16.86
C TYR A 895 -1.52 -4.24 16.42
N HIS A 896 -2.51 -4.59 15.61
CA HIS A 896 -2.66 -5.92 15.04
C HIS A 896 -2.32 -5.92 13.53
N LYS A 897 -1.19 -6.53 13.16
CA LYS A 897 -0.66 -6.50 11.78
C LYS A 897 -1.59 -7.11 10.71
N GLY A 898 -2.33 -8.17 11.06
CA GLY A 898 -3.27 -8.82 10.12
C GLY A 898 -4.46 -7.93 9.74
N LYS A 899 -5.20 -7.43 10.73
CA LYS A 899 -6.32 -6.51 10.57
C LYS A 899 -5.94 -5.07 10.18
N ARG A 900 -4.67 -4.67 10.34
CA ARG A 900 -4.18 -3.28 10.22
C ARG A 900 -4.94 -2.32 11.14
N THR A 901 -5.18 -2.72 12.39
CA THR A 901 -5.95 -1.90 13.35
C THR A 901 -5.07 -1.48 14.53
N ILE A 902 -5.09 -0.19 14.85
CA ILE A 902 -4.55 0.38 16.09
C ILE A 902 -5.71 0.57 17.08
N ARG A 903 -5.55 0.02 18.27
CA ARG A 903 -6.46 0.19 19.39
C ARG A 903 -5.77 0.91 20.53
N VAL A 904 -6.50 1.82 21.15
CA VAL A 904 -6.03 2.57 22.32
C VAL A 904 -6.94 2.25 23.48
N PHE A 905 -6.35 1.84 24.60
CA PHE A 905 -7.06 1.49 25.84
C PHE A 905 -6.61 2.40 26.97
N ARG A 906 -7.55 2.84 27.81
CA ARG A 906 -7.22 3.49 29.08
C ARG A 906 -6.72 2.46 30.08
N THR A 907 -5.62 2.72 30.77
CA THR A 907 -5.03 1.75 31.73
C THR A 907 -5.83 1.58 33.01
N GLU A 908 -6.51 2.64 33.46
CA GLU A 908 -7.28 2.68 34.70
C GLU A 908 -8.49 1.74 34.68
N ASP A 909 -9.32 1.83 33.64
CA ASP A 909 -10.58 1.06 33.56
C ASP A 909 -10.55 -0.04 32.50
N GLY A 910 -9.56 -0.02 31.60
CA GLY A 910 -9.49 -0.92 30.44
C GLY A 910 -10.48 -0.57 29.32
N LEU A 911 -11.09 0.61 29.37
CA LEU A 911 -12.00 1.11 28.34
C LEU A 911 -11.24 1.31 27.01
N GLN A 912 -11.81 0.80 25.92
CA GLN A 912 -11.29 1.04 24.57
C GLN A 912 -11.72 2.45 24.12
N LEU A 913 -10.75 3.34 23.93
CA LEU A 913 -10.97 4.72 23.49
C LEU A 913 -11.06 4.83 21.96
N ALA A 914 -10.36 3.97 21.23
CA ALA A 914 -10.32 3.99 19.77
C ALA A 914 -10.04 2.60 19.19
N ASP A 915 -10.63 2.29 18.03
CA ASP A 915 -10.26 1.19 17.13
C ASP A 915 -10.18 1.74 15.70
N MET A 916 -8.97 2.10 15.28
CA MET A 916 -8.73 2.73 13.99
C MET A 916 -8.11 1.73 13.01
N LYS A 917 -8.67 1.65 11.81
CA LYS A 917 -8.06 0.94 10.68
C LYS A 917 -7.05 1.84 9.97
N CYS A 918 -5.79 1.42 9.99
CA CYS A 918 -4.70 2.12 9.35
C CYS A 918 -4.72 2.00 7.83
N PRO A 919 -4.29 3.05 7.09
CA PRO A 919 -4.21 3.02 5.62
C PRO A 919 -3.16 2.01 5.13
N ALA A 920 -2.04 1.89 5.82
CA ALA A 920 -0.97 0.94 5.50
C ALA A 920 -0.55 0.16 6.76
N LYS A 921 0.34 -0.81 6.59
CA LYS A 921 0.87 -1.55 7.74
C LYS A 921 1.79 -0.66 8.56
N VAL A 922 1.61 -0.65 9.87
CA VAL A 922 2.48 0.06 10.81
C VAL A 922 3.80 -0.69 10.95
N ARG A 923 4.89 0.05 10.79
CA ARG A 923 6.26 -0.44 11.04
C ARG A 923 6.75 -0.02 12.41
N GLN A 924 6.46 1.21 12.80
CA GLN A 924 6.80 1.74 14.10
C GLN A 924 5.71 2.70 14.60
N ALA A 925 5.49 2.70 15.90
CA ALA A 925 4.66 3.68 16.57
C ALA A 925 5.36 4.11 17.86
N THR A 926 5.37 5.41 18.12
CA THR A 926 6.01 6.00 19.30
C THR A 926 5.12 7.12 19.82
N ALA A 927 4.96 7.19 21.14
CA ALA A 927 4.22 8.27 21.80
C ALA A 927 5.19 9.33 22.33
N THR A 928 4.73 10.57 22.42
CA THR A 928 5.48 11.67 23.05
C THR A 928 5.62 11.46 24.57
N ASN A 929 6.61 12.10 25.18
CA ASN A 929 6.87 12.03 26.63
C ASN A 929 5.68 12.48 27.48
N ASP A 930 4.84 13.39 26.98
CA ASP A 930 3.59 13.80 27.63
C ASP A 930 2.44 12.78 27.47
N GLY A 931 2.65 11.71 26.68
CA GLY A 931 1.69 10.63 26.45
C GLY A 931 0.46 11.00 25.63
N ARG A 932 0.39 12.23 25.10
CA ARG A 932 -0.81 12.77 24.42
C ARG A 932 -0.77 12.61 22.91
N ILE A 933 0.42 12.58 22.31
CA ILE A 933 0.58 12.48 20.86
C ILE A 933 1.14 11.10 20.52
N LEU A 934 0.52 10.45 19.54
CA LEU A 934 0.97 9.20 18.96
C LEU A 934 1.44 9.45 17.53
N VAL A 935 2.72 9.17 17.25
CA VAL A 935 3.26 9.19 15.90
C VAL A 935 3.38 7.77 15.38
N VAL A 936 2.88 7.55 14.17
CA VAL A 936 2.82 6.25 13.51
C VAL A 936 3.53 6.33 12.17
N GLY A 937 4.49 5.44 11.96
CA GLY A 937 5.22 5.25 10.71
C GLY A 937 4.75 4.02 9.96
N TYR A 938 4.44 4.20 8.67
CA TYR A 938 3.86 3.17 7.83
C TYR A 938 4.85 2.53 6.86
N GLU A 939 4.45 1.37 6.33
CA GLU A 939 5.16 0.65 5.28
C GLU A 939 5.19 1.42 3.95
N ASP A 940 4.23 2.33 3.71
CA ASP A 940 4.16 3.18 2.51
C ASP A 940 4.98 4.48 2.61
N GLY A 941 5.82 4.62 3.63
CA GLY A 941 6.65 5.81 3.81
C GLY A 941 5.90 7.00 4.43
N ALA A 942 4.58 6.88 4.67
CA ALA A 942 3.81 7.94 5.31
C ALA A 942 4.03 7.97 6.83
N ILE A 943 3.92 9.18 7.39
CA ILE A 943 3.92 9.43 8.81
C ILE A 943 2.59 10.05 9.17
N GLN A 944 1.97 9.56 10.24
CA GLN A 944 0.75 10.16 10.78
C GLN A 944 0.95 10.53 12.25
N VAL A 945 0.45 11.71 12.59
CA VAL A 945 0.47 12.23 13.95
C VAL A 945 -0.97 12.28 14.44
N PHE A 946 -1.22 11.62 15.57
CA PHE A 946 -2.52 11.54 16.21
C PHE A 946 -2.47 12.12 17.61
N LEU A 947 -3.56 12.74 18.02
CA LEU A 947 -3.82 13.11 19.40
C LEU A 947 -4.67 12.02 20.05
N ILE A 948 -4.25 11.55 21.22
CA ILE A 948 -5.04 10.66 22.08
C ILE A 948 -5.91 11.57 22.94
N VAL A 949 -7.21 11.57 22.66
CA VAL A 949 -8.20 12.43 23.31
C VAL A 949 -9.21 11.57 24.03
N ASP A 950 -9.24 11.76 25.34
CA ASP A 950 -10.22 11.14 26.20
C ASP A 950 -11.40 12.09 26.43
N HIS A 951 -12.58 11.74 25.93
CA HIS A 951 -13.77 12.58 26.04
C HIS A 951 -14.21 12.86 27.49
N SER A 952 -13.76 12.04 28.45
CA SER A 952 -14.07 12.23 29.87
C SER A 952 -13.17 13.25 30.56
N ASN A 953 -12.04 13.60 29.94
CA ASN A 953 -11.05 14.53 30.50
C ASN A 953 -11.08 15.87 29.75
N GLU A 954 -11.73 16.88 30.35
CA GLU A 954 -11.91 18.21 29.76
C GLU A 954 -10.58 18.90 29.43
N SER A 955 -9.52 18.66 30.21
CA SER A 955 -8.20 19.26 29.96
C SER A 955 -7.57 18.81 28.64
N VAL A 956 -7.85 17.58 28.20
CA VAL A 956 -7.33 17.02 26.94
C VAL A 956 -8.15 17.54 25.76
N VAL A 957 -9.46 17.75 25.95
CA VAL A 957 -10.34 18.37 24.96
C VAL A 957 -9.93 19.84 24.72
N ASP A 958 -9.61 20.58 25.77
CA ASP A 958 -9.11 21.95 25.62
C ASP A 958 -7.72 21.99 24.98
N TYR A 959 -6.89 20.96 25.20
CA TYR A 959 -5.63 20.81 24.48
C TYR A 959 -5.85 20.62 22.97
N LEU A 960 -6.80 19.79 22.56
CA LEU A 960 -7.18 19.60 21.16
C LEU A 960 -7.61 20.94 20.51
N ARG A 961 -8.49 21.69 21.17
CA ARG A 961 -8.94 23.01 20.68
C ARG A 961 -7.78 23.98 20.49
N ASN A 962 -6.90 24.06 21.48
CA ASN A 962 -5.70 24.91 21.41
C ASN A 962 -4.73 24.46 20.32
N TRP A 963 -4.59 23.15 20.10
CA TRP A 963 -3.79 22.60 19.02
C TRP A 963 -4.32 23.04 17.66
N ARG A 964 -5.63 22.89 17.44
CA ARG A 964 -6.30 23.28 16.18
C ARG A 964 -6.15 24.77 15.91
N ILE A 965 -6.35 25.63 16.92
CA ILE A 965 -6.15 27.09 16.80
C ILE A 965 -4.71 27.42 16.36
N ARG A 966 -3.71 26.82 17.01
CA ARG A 966 -2.28 27.07 16.68
C ARG A 966 -1.91 26.58 15.29
N GLN A 967 -2.43 25.43 14.87
CA GLN A 967 -2.20 24.88 13.54
C GLN A 967 -2.79 25.80 12.46
N LEU A 968 -3.97 26.38 12.71
CA LEU A 968 -4.57 27.36 11.82
C LEU A 968 -3.76 28.65 11.76
N GLN A 969 -3.10 29.07 12.83
CA GLN A 969 -2.22 30.23 12.79
C GLN A 969 -0.95 29.99 11.96
N SER A 970 -0.28 28.84 12.11
CA SER A 970 0.97 28.54 11.37
C SER A 970 0.78 28.41 9.85
N ILE A 971 -0.40 27.97 9.40
CA ILE A 971 -0.71 27.86 7.96
C ILE A 971 -0.92 29.26 7.32
N ALA A 972 -1.11 30.34 8.09
CA ALA A 972 -1.33 31.69 7.56
C ALA A 972 -0.05 32.47 7.23
N GLU A 973 1.11 32.02 7.70
CA GLU A 973 2.40 32.69 7.48
C GLU A 973 3.07 32.44 6.11
N PRO A 974 2.99 31.25 5.46
CA PRO A 974 3.68 31.03 4.19
C PRO A 974 3.13 31.86 3.02
N GLU A 975 1.85 32.25 3.03
CA GLU A 975 1.28 33.11 1.98
C GLU A 975 1.85 34.53 1.98
N ARG A 976 2.37 35.03 3.13
CA ARG A 976 3.04 36.34 3.18
C ARG A 976 4.47 36.31 2.66
N GLN A 977 5.19 35.20 2.83
CA GLN A 977 6.57 35.08 2.36
C GLN A 977 6.64 34.92 0.83
N GLU A 978 5.75 34.14 0.20
CA GLU A 978 5.69 34.05 -1.27
C GLU A 978 5.30 35.38 -1.94
N THR A 979 4.47 36.22 -1.29
CA THR A 979 4.15 37.56 -1.81
C THR A 979 5.29 38.57 -1.62
N ALA A 980 6.15 38.38 -0.63
CA ALA A 980 7.31 39.25 -0.40
C ALA A 980 8.44 38.94 -1.40
N GLU A 981 8.69 37.66 -1.71
CA GLU A 981 9.70 37.26 -2.70
C GLU A 981 9.30 37.69 -4.14
N LYS A 982 8.00 37.63 -4.49
CA LYS A 982 7.49 38.12 -5.79
C LYS A 982 7.43 39.65 -5.92
N GLN A 983 7.64 40.39 -4.84
CA GLN A 983 7.79 41.85 -4.89
C GLN A 983 9.26 42.30 -4.86
N SER A 984 10.19 41.36 -4.66
CA SER A 984 11.64 41.61 -4.67
C SER A 984 12.38 41.11 -5.93
N GLU A 985 11.69 40.42 -6.84
CA GLU A 985 12.11 40.19 -8.23
C GLU A 985 11.37 41.16 -9.17
#